data_AF-A0A2N2N1H6-F1
#
_entry.id   AF-A0A2N2N1H6-F1
#
_cell.length_a   1.000
_cell.length_b   1.000
_cell.length_c   1.000
_cell.angle_alpha   90.00
_cell.angle_beta   90.00
_cell.angle_gamma   90.00
#
_symmetry.space_group_name_H-M   'P 1'
#
loop_
_entity.id
_entity.type
_entity.pdbx_description
1 polymer ?
#
loop_
_entity_poly.entity_id
_entity_poly.type
_entity_poly.pdbx_seq_one_letter_code
_entity_poly.pdbx_strand_id
1 'polypeptide(L)'
;MMREPTLHEVTITSGFWRDRQNLNAAQAIFYQWQKLEATRCIDNFRIAAGLISGFREGFFFSDSDAYKWLDAASRIMFHYKDPQLIKLVDDFIDLLAKAQQSDGYLYTYNQIQFPRQRWVDLQVEHEFYCLGHLIEAAVSHYETTAETKLLSIAQKAADLLVKEFADSTPEYTDGHEEIEIALIKLWKATDRIEYLSLAKTFVERRGTIKLFPLKMLSQVLDSNRRMNLVAKMRQAWLREHPDHKTFKLPERNKNVVPFWAVPRFVVNALSGKYNQQHKPVADQKKAEGHSVRFCYLKTAETMLAQIPGQENRIQPLREIWTQMVTRRMYVTGGIGSLPLSEGFGRDYELDPEVAYAETCAALGSMFWSHEMANLTGEAPFEDLFEWQLYNAASVGIARDGCSYFYNNPLTSHGTINRAEWYDVPCCPSNLSRVWASLGKHVCSFDHSEIRINQFFSSKINIDSQRQIFLHIDSELPWGNQVKLRFDMEKPAPYDLIMRLPAWADGCSVLLNGEVIIVHLSSSLPGSPSANGLDFFAARWMRLSRSFNPDDEIVLIFDMPVRLIKQDRRLPKCGGKYAVARGPIVYCLESVDNSKDIMSVKVNAESLKSFCDATLMDGTWVIRGLDISGEPITFIPYMLWANRGKSQMTVFVK
;
A
#
# COMPACT_ATOMS: atom_id res chain seq x y z
N MET A 1 14.20 20.57 10.12
CA MET A 1 13.52 19.27 10.08
C MET A 1 13.48 18.87 8.61
N MET A 2 13.88 17.65 8.29
CA MET A 2 13.79 17.13 6.92
C MET A 2 12.33 17.12 6.48
N ARG A 3 12.06 17.51 5.24
CA ARG A 3 10.74 17.39 4.62
C ARG A 3 10.83 16.67 3.29
N GLU A 4 9.74 16.08 2.86
CA GLU A 4 9.59 15.55 1.50
C GLU A 4 9.20 16.67 0.53
N PRO A 5 9.45 16.49 -0.79
CA PRO A 5 8.84 17.34 -1.80
C PRO A 5 7.32 17.15 -1.79
N THR A 6 6.61 18.25 -1.94
CA THR A 6 5.18 18.23 -2.28
C THR A 6 4.98 17.78 -3.73
N LEU A 7 3.75 17.46 -4.14
CA LEU A 7 3.46 17.14 -5.55
C LEU A 7 3.83 18.28 -6.51
N HIS A 8 3.81 19.54 -6.04
CA HIS A 8 4.24 20.71 -6.82
C HIS A 8 5.74 20.77 -7.06
N GLU A 9 6.52 20.10 -6.21
CA GLU A 9 7.98 20.18 -6.22
C GLU A 9 8.63 19.00 -6.92
N VAL A 10 7.90 17.91 -7.19
CA VAL A 10 8.48 16.71 -7.80
C VAL A 10 7.64 16.22 -8.97
N THR A 11 8.32 15.80 -10.03
CA THR A 11 7.68 15.12 -11.16
C THR A 11 8.52 13.93 -11.56
N ILE A 12 7.90 12.74 -11.63
CA ILE A 12 8.52 11.57 -12.27
C ILE A 12 8.47 11.81 -13.78
N THR A 13 9.64 11.75 -14.44
CA THR A 13 9.83 12.23 -15.81
C THR A 13 9.83 11.12 -16.85
N SER A 14 10.33 9.93 -16.52
CA SER A 14 10.48 8.80 -17.46
C SER A 14 10.62 7.46 -16.73
N GLY A 15 10.81 6.37 -17.49
CA GLY A 15 11.09 5.04 -16.97
C GLY A 15 9.86 4.31 -16.41
N PHE A 16 10.12 3.19 -15.72
CA PHE A 16 9.09 2.23 -15.31
C PHE A 16 7.93 2.87 -14.55
N TRP A 17 8.20 3.73 -13.57
CA TRP A 17 7.14 4.36 -12.78
C TRP A 17 6.38 5.43 -13.53
N ARG A 18 7.01 6.12 -14.48
CA ARG A 18 6.27 7.05 -15.35
C ARG A 18 5.26 6.29 -16.20
N ASP A 19 5.64 5.14 -16.75
CA ASP A 19 4.73 4.29 -17.53
C ASP A 19 3.54 3.83 -16.69
N ARG A 20 3.77 3.47 -15.41
CA ARG A 20 2.69 3.14 -14.48
C ARG A 20 1.80 4.34 -14.14
N GLN A 21 2.37 5.53 -13.96
CA GLN A 21 1.59 6.75 -13.77
C GLN A 21 0.75 7.10 -15.01
N ASN A 22 1.32 6.94 -16.21
CA ASN A 22 0.59 7.15 -17.47
C ASN A 22 -0.58 6.16 -17.59
N LEU A 23 -0.34 4.86 -17.36
CA LEU A 23 -1.41 3.83 -17.35
C LEU A 23 -2.51 4.17 -16.34
N ASN A 24 -2.12 4.60 -15.16
CA ASN A 24 -3.04 4.98 -14.10
C ASN A 24 -3.93 6.16 -14.51
N ALA A 25 -3.29 7.23 -15.02
CA ALA A 25 -3.95 8.48 -15.39
C ALA A 25 -4.82 8.35 -16.65
N ALA A 26 -4.38 7.57 -17.63
CA ALA A 26 -5.07 7.45 -18.92
C ALA A 26 -6.15 6.36 -18.94
N GLN A 27 -6.04 5.33 -18.09
CA GLN A 27 -6.89 4.14 -18.20
C GLN A 27 -7.45 3.68 -16.86
N ALA A 28 -6.61 3.35 -15.89
CA ALA A 28 -7.06 2.71 -14.65
C ALA A 28 -8.06 3.59 -13.87
N ILE A 29 -7.79 4.89 -13.74
CA ILE A 29 -8.65 5.81 -12.98
C ILE A 29 -10.06 5.94 -13.57
N PHE A 30 -10.19 5.98 -14.90
CA PHE A 30 -11.48 6.06 -15.58
C PHE A 30 -12.23 4.73 -15.53
N TYR A 31 -11.51 3.62 -15.67
CA TYR A 31 -12.10 2.29 -15.54
C TYR A 31 -12.63 2.05 -14.12
N GLN A 32 -11.88 2.47 -13.09
CA GLN A 32 -12.35 2.43 -11.71
C GLN A 32 -13.63 3.24 -11.52
N TRP A 33 -13.70 4.47 -12.05
CA TRP A 33 -14.94 5.27 -12.02
C TRP A 33 -16.11 4.55 -12.69
N GLN A 34 -15.89 3.98 -13.88
CA GLN A 34 -16.89 3.19 -14.59
C GLN A 34 -17.39 2.02 -13.74
N LYS A 35 -16.51 1.32 -13.02
CA LYS A 35 -16.90 0.23 -12.12
C LYS A 35 -17.65 0.73 -10.90
N LEU A 36 -17.28 1.87 -10.29
CA LEU A 36 -18.02 2.47 -9.18
C LEU A 36 -19.44 2.88 -9.57
N GLU A 37 -19.63 3.41 -10.79
CA GLU A 37 -20.95 3.67 -11.35
C GLU A 37 -21.72 2.37 -11.62
N ALA A 38 -21.07 1.38 -12.25
CA ALA A 38 -21.68 0.10 -12.58
C ALA A 38 -22.11 -0.70 -11.35
N THR A 39 -21.33 -0.68 -10.27
CA THR A 39 -21.66 -1.30 -8.99
C THR A 39 -22.59 -0.45 -8.13
N ARG A 40 -23.05 0.70 -8.63
CA ARG A 40 -23.98 1.61 -7.96
C ARG A 40 -23.41 2.24 -6.68
N CYS A 41 -22.09 2.21 -6.50
CA CYS A 41 -21.42 2.86 -5.36
C CYS A 41 -21.69 4.37 -5.35
N ILE A 42 -21.57 5.05 -6.51
CA ILE A 42 -21.85 6.48 -6.62
C ILE A 42 -23.36 6.80 -6.43
N ASP A 43 -24.24 5.89 -6.88
CA ASP A 43 -25.69 6.04 -6.69
C ASP A 43 -26.09 6.06 -5.21
N ASN A 44 -25.34 5.41 -4.32
CA ASN A 44 -25.58 5.50 -2.87
C ASN A 44 -25.53 6.95 -2.38
N PHE A 45 -24.59 7.76 -2.88
CA PHE A 45 -24.52 9.18 -2.55
C PHE A 45 -25.64 9.99 -3.20
N ARG A 46 -26.05 9.65 -4.43
CA ARG A 46 -27.20 10.28 -5.10
C ARG A 46 -28.51 10.04 -4.36
N ILE A 47 -28.70 8.84 -3.81
CA ILE A 47 -29.85 8.50 -2.95
C ILE A 47 -29.78 9.27 -1.63
N ALA A 48 -28.61 9.28 -0.97
CA ALA A 48 -28.42 10.02 0.29
C ALA A 48 -28.67 11.53 0.12
N ALA A 49 -28.32 12.09 -1.05
CA ALA A 49 -28.59 13.48 -1.42
C ALA A 49 -30.04 13.76 -1.87
N GLY A 50 -30.90 12.73 -1.95
CA GLY A 50 -32.29 12.85 -2.43
C GLY A 50 -32.43 13.19 -3.92
N LEU A 51 -31.37 13.00 -4.71
CA LEU A 51 -31.36 13.32 -6.15
C LEU A 51 -31.99 12.21 -7.00
N ILE A 52 -31.95 10.97 -6.52
CA ILE A 52 -32.62 9.82 -7.13
C ILE A 52 -33.29 8.97 -6.04
N SER A 53 -34.35 8.26 -6.41
CA SER A 53 -34.88 7.16 -5.61
C SER A 53 -34.18 5.85 -5.97
N GLY A 54 -33.92 4.99 -4.99
CA GLY A 54 -33.32 3.69 -5.26
C GLY A 54 -33.04 2.89 -3.99
N PHE A 55 -32.40 1.74 -4.15
CA PHE A 55 -31.89 0.93 -3.05
C PHE A 55 -30.37 1.04 -2.99
N ARG A 56 -29.82 1.16 -1.78
CA ARG A 56 -28.36 1.22 -1.57
C ARG A 56 -27.71 -0.14 -1.88
N GLU A 57 -26.65 -0.15 -2.67
CA GLU A 57 -25.91 -1.36 -3.06
C GLU A 57 -24.51 -1.44 -2.42
N GLY A 58 -23.93 -2.64 -2.42
CA GLY A 58 -22.59 -2.90 -1.86
C GLY A 58 -22.57 -3.12 -0.35
N PHE A 59 -21.40 -3.52 0.16
CA PHE A 59 -21.17 -3.65 1.61
C PHE A 59 -21.27 -2.30 2.32
N PHE A 60 -21.45 -2.32 3.63
CA PHE A 60 -21.61 -1.10 4.43
C PHE A 60 -20.40 -0.14 4.29
N PHE A 61 -19.19 -0.65 4.03
CA PHE A 61 -17.97 0.16 3.77
C PHE A 61 -17.78 0.66 2.33
N SER A 62 -18.71 0.41 1.40
CA SER A 62 -18.54 0.75 -0.02
C SER A 62 -18.32 2.23 -0.31
N ASP A 63 -18.68 3.13 0.61
CA ASP A 63 -18.40 4.57 0.50
C ASP A 63 -16.89 4.83 0.37
N SER A 64 -16.07 4.05 1.08
CA SER A 64 -14.62 4.17 1.05
C SER A 64 -13.99 3.90 -0.33
N ASP A 65 -14.65 3.09 -1.18
CA ASP A 65 -14.15 2.80 -2.53
C ASP A 65 -14.19 4.06 -3.40
N ALA A 66 -15.26 4.85 -3.25
CA ALA A 66 -15.41 6.14 -3.94
C ALA A 66 -14.45 7.20 -3.36
N TYR A 67 -14.25 7.23 -2.04
CA TYR A 67 -13.29 8.16 -1.44
C TYR A 67 -11.85 7.88 -1.85
N LYS A 68 -11.44 6.61 -1.91
CA LYS A 68 -10.09 6.24 -2.41
C LYS A 68 -9.90 6.59 -3.88
N TRP A 69 -10.96 6.46 -4.69
CA TRP A 69 -10.93 6.93 -6.08
C TRP A 69 -10.76 8.45 -6.13
N LEU A 70 -11.48 9.19 -5.30
CA LEU A 70 -11.38 10.66 -5.23
C LEU A 70 -9.98 11.10 -4.77
N ASP A 71 -9.38 10.41 -3.80
CA ASP A 71 -7.98 10.60 -3.37
C ASP A 71 -7.01 10.39 -4.54
N ALA A 72 -7.11 9.25 -5.23
CA ALA A 72 -6.28 8.96 -6.40
C ALA A 72 -6.46 9.98 -7.53
N ALA A 73 -7.71 10.29 -7.89
CA ALA A 73 -8.05 11.23 -8.95
C ALA A 73 -7.50 12.64 -8.66
N SER A 74 -7.63 13.11 -7.42
CA SER A 74 -7.11 14.41 -6.97
C SER A 74 -5.59 14.51 -7.14
N ARG A 75 -4.86 13.43 -6.83
CA ARG A 75 -3.40 13.37 -7.02
C ARG A 75 -3.00 13.30 -8.50
N ILE A 76 -3.76 12.55 -9.30
CA ILE A 76 -3.51 12.38 -10.75
C ILE A 76 -3.73 13.69 -11.49
N MET A 77 -4.85 14.39 -11.24
CA MET A 77 -5.25 15.58 -12.00
C MET A 77 -4.24 16.72 -11.90
N PHE A 78 -3.40 16.72 -10.85
CA PHE A 78 -2.32 17.68 -10.68
C PHE A 78 -1.29 17.61 -11.83
N HIS A 79 -0.79 16.40 -12.14
CA HIS A 79 0.18 16.19 -13.21
C HIS A 79 -0.47 15.89 -14.57
N TYR A 80 -1.72 15.42 -14.58
CA TYR A 80 -2.49 15.07 -15.78
C TYR A 80 -3.82 15.83 -15.81
N LYS A 81 -3.80 17.03 -16.40
CA LYS A 81 -4.96 17.95 -16.43
C LYS A 81 -6.01 17.54 -17.49
N ASP A 82 -6.53 16.33 -17.36
CA ASP A 82 -7.62 15.85 -18.22
C ASP A 82 -8.96 16.50 -17.80
N PRO A 83 -9.63 17.26 -18.69
CA PRO A 83 -10.88 17.96 -18.34
C PRO A 83 -12.01 17.03 -17.90
N GLN A 84 -12.05 15.79 -18.40
CA GLN A 84 -13.04 14.80 -17.98
C GLN A 84 -12.78 14.37 -16.54
N LEU A 85 -11.53 14.10 -16.17
CA LEU A 85 -11.19 13.72 -14.80
C LEU A 85 -11.52 14.84 -13.80
N ILE A 86 -11.14 16.08 -14.13
CA ILE A 86 -11.44 17.26 -13.32
C ILE A 86 -12.95 17.39 -13.10
N LYS A 87 -13.74 17.28 -14.18
CA LYS A 87 -15.19 17.35 -14.08
C LYS A 87 -15.77 16.25 -13.19
N LEU A 88 -15.28 15.01 -13.30
CA LEU A 88 -15.74 13.90 -12.45
C LEU A 88 -15.44 14.14 -10.98
N VAL A 89 -14.25 14.69 -10.66
CA VAL A 89 -13.87 15.07 -9.30
C VAL A 89 -14.79 16.16 -8.76
N ASP A 90 -14.97 17.26 -9.50
CA ASP A 90 -15.80 18.39 -9.09
C ASP A 90 -17.27 17.97 -8.89
N ASP A 91 -17.85 17.25 -9.86
CA ASP A 91 -19.22 16.75 -9.79
C ASP A 91 -19.40 15.83 -8.56
N PHE A 92 -18.39 15.02 -8.24
CA PHE A 92 -18.46 14.13 -7.09
C PHE A 92 -18.34 14.89 -5.77
N ILE A 93 -17.45 15.88 -5.66
CA ILE A 93 -17.36 16.75 -4.48
C ILE A 93 -18.69 17.48 -4.24
N ASP A 94 -19.34 17.96 -5.31
CA ASP A 94 -20.67 18.57 -5.25
C ASP A 94 -21.74 17.60 -4.75
N LEU A 95 -21.67 16.34 -5.16
CA LEU A 95 -22.55 15.29 -4.70
C LEU A 95 -22.33 15.00 -3.21
N LEU A 96 -21.07 14.89 -2.76
CA LEU A 96 -20.74 14.69 -1.35
C LEU A 96 -21.28 15.82 -0.47
N ALA A 97 -21.15 17.07 -0.93
CA ALA A 97 -21.68 18.23 -0.22
C ALA A 97 -23.21 18.17 -0.04
N LYS A 98 -23.94 17.63 -1.03
CA LYS A 98 -25.40 17.45 -0.96
C LYS A 98 -25.81 16.24 -0.12
N ALA A 99 -25.00 15.18 -0.12
CA ALA A 99 -25.26 13.96 0.64
C ALA A 99 -24.94 14.11 2.14
N GLN A 100 -24.01 15.01 2.51
CA GLN A 100 -23.62 15.24 3.90
C GLN A 100 -24.79 15.86 4.70
N GLN A 101 -25.08 15.29 5.87
CA GLN A 101 -26.07 15.84 6.78
C GLN A 101 -25.58 17.14 7.42
N SER A 102 -26.51 17.97 7.91
CA SER A 102 -26.19 19.32 8.39
C SER A 102 -25.20 19.38 9.55
N ASP A 103 -25.10 18.29 10.32
CA ASP A 103 -24.17 18.14 11.45
C ASP A 103 -22.79 17.56 11.05
N GLY A 104 -22.58 17.27 9.76
CA GLY A 104 -21.33 16.73 9.23
C GLY A 104 -21.34 15.23 8.96
N TYR A 105 -22.38 14.50 9.36
CA TYR A 105 -22.44 13.05 9.16
C TYR A 105 -22.55 12.68 7.68
N LEU A 106 -21.68 11.77 7.23
CA LEU A 106 -21.69 11.24 5.86
C LEU A 106 -21.30 9.76 5.85
N TYR A 107 -22.31 8.90 5.83
CA TYR A 107 -22.18 7.45 5.73
C TYR A 107 -23.48 6.85 5.19
N THR A 108 -23.47 6.50 3.91
CA THR A 108 -24.69 6.23 3.13
C THR A 108 -25.48 5.03 3.67
N TYR A 109 -24.79 4.03 4.25
CA TYR A 109 -25.44 2.84 4.80
C TYR A 109 -26.45 3.18 5.89
N ASN A 110 -26.03 3.92 6.91
CA ASN A 110 -26.94 4.34 7.98
C ASN A 110 -27.88 5.45 7.53
N GLN A 111 -27.44 6.39 6.70
CA GLN A 111 -28.32 7.46 6.20
C GLN A 111 -29.54 6.91 5.44
N ILE A 112 -29.37 5.81 4.70
CA ILE A 112 -30.41 5.25 3.84
C ILE A 112 -31.14 4.08 4.51
N GLN A 113 -30.41 3.09 5.05
CA GLN A 113 -31.02 1.85 5.55
C GLN A 113 -31.46 1.95 7.01
N PHE A 114 -30.77 2.75 7.81
CA PHE A 114 -30.98 2.85 9.26
C PHE A 114 -30.99 4.30 9.76
N PRO A 115 -31.87 5.16 9.22
CA PRO A 115 -31.87 6.57 9.59
C PRO A 115 -32.00 6.72 11.11
N ARG A 116 -31.17 7.63 11.67
CA ARG A 116 -31.03 7.90 13.12
C ARG A 116 -30.26 6.84 13.92
N GLN A 117 -29.73 5.79 13.30
CA GLN A 117 -28.84 4.84 13.96
C GLN A 117 -27.42 5.08 13.47
N ARG A 118 -26.60 5.68 14.33
CA ARG A 118 -25.18 5.94 14.08
C ARG A 118 -24.34 5.29 15.18
N TRP A 119 -23.12 4.87 14.85
CA TRP A 119 -22.11 4.41 15.81
C TRP A 119 -22.48 3.15 16.60
N VAL A 120 -23.36 2.31 16.05
CA VAL A 120 -23.91 1.14 16.76
C VAL A 120 -22.90 -0.01 16.79
N ASP A 121 -22.38 -0.36 15.61
CA ASP A 121 -21.55 -1.55 15.40
C ASP A 121 -20.14 -1.18 14.95
N LEU A 122 -19.48 -0.24 15.65
CA LEU A 122 -18.16 0.28 15.26
C LEU A 122 -17.08 -0.80 15.09
N GLN A 123 -17.16 -1.97 15.76
CA GLN A 123 -16.19 -3.05 15.57
C GLN A 123 -16.38 -3.84 14.26
N VAL A 124 -17.47 -3.57 13.52
CA VAL A 124 -17.86 -4.32 12.32
C VAL A 124 -18.22 -3.41 11.15
N GLU A 125 -18.98 -2.32 11.34
CA GLU A 125 -19.63 -1.55 10.26
C GLU A 125 -18.79 -0.39 9.68
N HIS A 126 -17.51 -0.20 10.06
CA HIS A 126 -16.54 0.66 9.32
C HIS A 126 -16.97 2.14 9.14
N GLU A 127 -17.73 2.71 10.08
CA GLU A 127 -18.17 4.10 10.00
C GLU A 127 -16.97 5.06 10.05
N PHE A 128 -16.04 4.90 11.00
CA PHE A 128 -14.87 5.77 11.07
C PHE A 128 -13.87 5.47 9.94
N TYR A 129 -13.76 4.21 9.53
CA TYR A 129 -12.97 3.82 8.36
C TYR A 129 -13.38 4.58 7.09
N CYS A 130 -14.69 4.67 6.80
CA CYS A 130 -15.17 5.42 5.64
C CYS A 130 -14.90 6.93 5.81
N LEU A 131 -15.14 7.49 6.99
CA LEU A 131 -14.84 8.90 7.26
C LEU A 131 -13.34 9.22 7.18
N GLY A 132 -12.48 8.29 7.59
CA GLY A 132 -11.03 8.42 7.48
C GLY A 132 -10.60 8.55 6.02
N HIS A 133 -11.09 7.67 5.15
CA HIS A 133 -10.80 7.78 3.71
C HIS A 133 -11.40 9.02 3.05
N LEU A 134 -12.56 9.52 3.50
CA LEU A 134 -13.08 10.83 3.08
C LEU A 134 -12.11 11.96 3.45
N ILE A 135 -11.60 11.95 4.69
CA ILE A 135 -10.65 12.94 5.17
C ILE A 135 -9.33 12.86 4.38
N GLU A 136 -8.79 11.68 4.12
CA GLU A 136 -7.57 11.53 3.31
C GLU A 136 -7.75 12.06 1.89
N ALA A 137 -8.89 11.78 1.25
CA ALA A 137 -9.22 12.33 -0.07
C ALA A 137 -9.26 13.85 -0.04
N ALA A 138 -9.86 14.43 0.99
CA ALA A 138 -9.98 15.87 1.17
C ALA A 138 -8.64 16.58 1.38
N VAL A 139 -7.76 16.01 2.22
CA VAL A 139 -6.41 16.54 2.42
C VAL A 139 -5.62 16.47 1.10
N SER A 140 -5.71 15.36 0.38
CA SER A 140 -5.00 15.17 -0.89
C SER A 140 -5.48 16.15 -1.97
N HIS A 141 -6.79 16.38 -2.06
CA HIS A 141 -7.38 17.39 -2.94
C HIS A 141 -6.92 18.80 -2.58
N TYR A 142 -6.92 19.15 -1.29
CA TYR A 142 -6.48 20.45 -0.84
C TYR A 142 -4.98 20.69 -1.12
N GLU A 143 -4.12 19.72 -0.83
CA GLU A 143 -2.67 19.82 -1.10
C GLU A 143 -2.37 19.99 -2.60
N THR A 144 -3.21 19.45 -3.48
CA THR A 144 -3.00 19.48 -4.94
C THR A 144 -3.60 20.71 -5.61
N THR A 145 -4.75 21.19 -5.15
CA THR A 145 -5.54 22.25 -5.81
C THR A 145 -5.60 23.56 -5.04
N ALA A 146 -5.29 23.54 -3.73
CA ALA A 146 -5.60 24.59 -2.76
C ALA A 146 -7.11 24.90 -2.60
N GLU A 147 -8.00 24.12 -3.21
CA GLU A 147 -9.44 24.30 -3.06
C GLU A 147 -9.97 23.69 -1.76
N THR A 148 -10.85 24.43 -1.09
CA THR A 148 -11.28 24.11 0.28
C THR A 148 -12.63 23.43 0.36
N LYS A 149 -13.32 23.21 -0.76
CA LYS A 149 -14.69 22.66 -0.76
C LYS A 149 -14.75 21.27 -0.15
N LEU A 150 -13.93 20.34 -0.66
CA LEU A 150 -13.84 18.98 -0.10
C LEU A 150 -13.23 18.98 1.31
N LEU A 151 -12.22 19.84 1.56
CA LEU A 151 -11.65 20.03 2.91
C LEU A 151 -12.71 20.43 3.94
N SER A 152 -13.63 21.33 3.57
CA SER A 152 -14.72 21.78 4.44
C SER A 152 -15.71 20.65 4.76
N ILE A 153 -15.99 19.76 3.79
CA ILE A 153 -16.83 18.56 4.01
C ILE A 153 -16.15 17.65 5.04
N ALA A 154 -14.86 17.37 4.86
CA ALA A 154 -14.09 16.55 5.78
C ALA A 154 -13.96 17.15 7.18
N GLN A 155 -13.74 18.47 7.29
CA GLN A 155 -13.69 19.16 8.58
C GLN A 155 -15.02 19.05 9.33
N LYS A 156 -16.17 19.20 8.67
CA LYS A 156 -17.47 18.97 9.32
C LYS A 156 -17.63 17.55 9.86
N ALA A 157 -17.18 16.55 9.11
CA ALA A 157 -17.20 15.16 9.57
C ALA A 157 -16.26 14.95 10.76
N ALA A 158 -15.03 15.49 10.71
CA ALA A 158 -14.08 15.43 11.81
C ALA A 158 -14.58 16.18 13.06
N ASP A 159 -15.25 17.32 12.89
CA ASP A 159 -15.84 18.10 13.98
C ASP A 159 -16.97 17.35 14.68
N LEU A 160 -17.78 16.62 13.93
CA LEU A 160 -18.76 15.72 14.51
C LEU A 160 -18.08 14.63 15.36
N LEU A 161 -16.99 14.04 14.86
CA LEU A 161 -16.24 13.02 15.61
C LEU A 161 -15.59 13.61 16.87
N VAL A 162 -15.01 14.81 16.81
CA VAL A 162 -14.47 15.50 17.99
C VAL A 162 -15.58 15.74 19.01
N LYS A 163 -16.69 16.32 18.56
CA LYS A 163 -17.84 16.62 19.41
C LYS A 163 -18.40 15.39 20.14
N GLU A 164 -18.49 14.25 19.45
CA GLU A 164 -19.10 13.04 20.00
C GLU A 164 -18.10 12.15 20.75
N PHE A 165 -16.81 12.18 20.38
CA PHE A 165 -15.84 11.16 20.82
C PHE A 165 -14.58 11.68 21.53
N ALA A 166 -14.36 12.98 21.66
CA ALA A 166 -13.21 13.50 22.43
C ALA A 166 -13.17 12.90 23.85
N ASP A 167 -14.31 12.87 24.54
CA ASP A 167 -14.44 12.35 25.92
C ASP A 167 -15.14 10.98 26.00
N SER A 168 -15.26 10.25 24.90
CA SER A 168 -15.97 8.96 24.89
C SER A 168 -15.20 7.82 25.56
N THR A 169 -15.87 6.71 25.79
CA THR A 169 -15.23 5.50 26.33
C THR A 169 -14.50 4.72 25.23
N PRO A 170 -13.57 3.80 25.57
CA PRO A 170 -12.92 2.90 24.60
C PRO A 170 -13.87 2.08 23.72
N GLU A 171 -15.13 1.92 24.15
CA GLU A 171 -16.21 1.26 23.41
C GLU A 171 -16.47 1.87 22.02
N TYR A 172 -16.05 3.11 21.78
CA TYR A 172 -16.21 3.86 20.53
C TYR A 172 -14.90 4.00 19.77
N THR A 173 -14.25 2.86 19.52
CA THR A 173 -13.14 2.74 18.57
C THR A 173 -13.61 1.89 17.39
N ASP A 174 -13.15 2.19 16.18
CA ASP A 174 -13.50 1.38 15.00
C ASP A 174 -12.76 0.04 15.02
N GLY A 175 -13.41 -0.99 14.51
CA GLY A 175 -12.84 -2.30 14.27
C GLY A 175 -11.83 -2.31 13.12
N HIS A 176 -11.84 -1.30 12.24
CA HIS A 176 -10.84 -1.09 11.19
C HIS A 176 -10.20 0.30 11.34
N GLU A 177 -8.91 0.32 11.67
CA GLU A 177 -8.06 1.51 11.77
C GLU A 177 -7.96 2.23 10.42
N GLU A 178 -7.90 3.56 10.45
CA GLU A 178 -7.68 4.46 9.29
C GLU A 178 -7.89 5.90 9.77
N ILE A 179 -8.94 6.11 10.57
CA ILE A 179 -9.34 7.44 11.05
C ILE A 179 -8.23 8.14 11.83
N GLU A 180 -7.39 7.37 12.53
CA GLU A 180 -6.25 7.89 13.28
C GLU A 180 -5.23 8.55 12.35
N ILE A 181 -4.89 7.90 11.22
CA ILE A 181 -3.98 8.46 10.19
C ILE A 181 -4.61 9.72 9.60
N ALA A 182 -5.88 9.63 9.22
CA ALA A 182 -6.60 10.68 8.53
C ALA A 182 -6.72 11.96 9.38
N LEU A 183 -7.02 11.82 10.67
CA LEU A 183 -7.09 12.94 11.61
C LEU A 183 -5.73 13.61 11.83
N ILE A 184 -4.63 12.84 11.87
CA ILE A 184 -3.27 13.42 11.97
C ILE A 184 -2.94 14.19 10.69
N LYS A 185 -3.27 13.65 9.50
CA LYS A 185 -3.10 14.36 8.23
C LYS A 185 -3.95 15.64 8.17
N LEU A 186 -5.19 15.58 8.63
CA LEU A 186 -6.07 16.75 8.68
C LEU A 186 -5.54 17.81 9.64
N TRP A 187 -5.02 17.42 10.81
CA TRP A 187 -4.33 18.34 11.71
C TRP A 187 -3.15 19.03 11.01
N LYS A 188 -2.28 18.28 10.32
CA LYS A 188 -1.15 18.86 9.55
C LYS A 188 -1.61 19.85 8.48
N ALA A 189 -2.80 19.64 7.90
CA ALA A 189 -3.35 20.50 6.85
C ALA A 189 -4.10 21.74 7.38
N THR A 190 -4.54 21.74 8.65
CA THR A 190 -5.45 22.78 9.17
C THR A 190 -5.04 23.37 10.53
N ASP A 191 -3.96 22.90 11.14
CA ASP A 191 -3.46 23.33 12.46
C ASP A 191 -4.47 23.20 13.62
N ARG A 192 -5.46 22.30 13.49
CA ARG A 192 -6.54 22.09 14.48
C ARG A 192 -6.17 20.97 15.44
N ILE A 193 -5.68 21.35 16.62
CA ILE A 193 -5.10 20.42 17.61
C ILE A 193 -6.09 19.37 18.14
N GLU A 194 -7.39 19.64 18.04
CA GLU A 194 -8.46 18.73 18.44
C GLU A 194 -8.44 17.44 17.61
N TYR A 195 -8.09 17.52 16.32
CA TYR A 195 -7.97 16.34 15.45
C TYR A 195 -6.81 15.45 15.85
N LEU A 196 -5.63 16.04 16.13
CA LEU A 196 -4.47 15.30 16.63
C LEU A 196 -4.79 14.66 17.99
N SER A 197 -5.46 15.41 18.86
CA SER A 197 -5.85 14.94 20.20
C SER A 197 -6.78 13.74 20.11
N LEU A 198 -7.81 13.82 19.25
CA LEU A 198 -8.75 12.71 19.02
C LEU A 198 -8.04 11.48 18.42
N ALA A 199 -7.15 11.67 17.44
CA ALA A 199 -6.37 10.58 16.85
C ALA A 199 -5.53 9.84 17.91
N LYS A 200 -4.79 10.60 18.74
CA LYS A 200 -4.00 10.06 19.85
C LYS A 200 -4.90 9.29 20.82
N THR A 201 -6.05 9.85 21.17
CA THR A 201 -7.01 9.21 22.06
C THR A 201 -7.55 7.90 21.51
N PHE A 202 -7.86 7.79 20.22
CA PHE A 202 -8.28 6.52 19.61
C PHE A 202 -7.19 5.45 19.68
N VAL A 203 -5.93 5.81 19.39
CA VAL A 203 -4.78 4.89 19.54
C VAL A 203 -4.63 4.43 20.99
N GLU A 204 -4.72 5.33 21.96
CA GLU A 204 -4.53 5.00 23.39
C GLU A 204 -5.70 4.20 23.98
N ARG A 205 -6.93 4.40 23.49
CA ARG A 205 -8.10 3.61 23.89
C ARG A 205 -8.09 2.19 23.34
N ARG A 206 -7.44 1.95 22.19
CA ARG A 206 -7.43 0.63 21.55
C ARG A 206 -6.78 -0.41 22.46
N GLY A 207 -7.47 -1.53 22.63
CA GLY A 207 -7.07 -2.62 23.50
C GLY A 207 -7.48 -2.48 24.97
N THR A 208 -8.31 -1.48 25.30
CA THR A 208 -8.76 -1.21 26.69
C THR A 208 -10.28 -1.44 26.89
N ILE A 209 -10.98 -1.94 25.88
CA ILE A 209 -12.40 -2.34 25.97
C ILE A 209 -12.55 -3.48 26.97
N LYS A 210 -13.40 -3.29 27.98
CA LYS A 210 -13.70 -4.33 28.97
C LYS A 210 -14.62 -5.37 28.35
N LEU A 211 -14.36 -6.64 28.65
CA LEU A 211 -15.16 -7.75 28.12
C LEU A 211 -15.28 -7.72 26.59
N PHE A 212 -14.21 -7.34 25.89
CA PHE A 212 -14.17 -7.26 24.42
C PHE A 212 -14.81 -8.46 23.70
N PRO A 213 -14.59 -9.73 24.09
CA PRO A 213 -15.24 -10.86 23.43
C PRO A 213 -16.78 -10.78 23.43
N LEU A 214 -17.39 -10.29 24.51
CA LEU A 214 -18.84 -10.11 24.61
C LEU A 214 -19.33 -8.95 23.74
N LYS A 215 -18.59 -7.83 23.73
CA LYS A 215 -18.89 -6.69 22.84
C LYS A 215 -18.83 -7.13 21.38
N MET A 216 -17.74 -7.80 20.98
CA MET A 216 -17.54 -8.27 19.61
C MET A 216 -18.64 -9.25 19.19
N LEU A 217 -18.98 -10.22 20.05
CA LEU A 217 -20.09 -11.14 19.79
C LEU A 217 -21.42 -10.40 19.63
N SER A 218 -21.71 -9.42 20.50
CA SER A 218 -22.93 -8.61 20.42
C SER A 218 -23.01 -7.84 19.10
N GLN A 219 -21.93 -7.17 18.68
CA GLN A 219 -21.92 -6.37 17.45
C GLN A 219 -21.92 -7.25 16.19
N VAL A 220 -21.28 -8.42 16.22
CA VAL A 220 -21.38 -9.39 15.12
C VAL A 220 -22.82 -9.91 14.99
N LEU A 221 -23.52 -10.17 16.10
CA LEU A 221 -24.92 -10.60 16.06
C LEU A 221 -25.84 -9.48 15.56
N ASP A 222 -25.65 -8.25 16.04
CA ASP A 222 -26.48 -7.11 15.61
C ASP A 222 -26.23 -6.73 14.14
N SER A 223 -24.96 -6.63 13.71
CA SER A 223 -24.64 -6.37 12.31
C SER A 223 -25.16 -7.47 11.38
N ASN A 224 -25.09 -8.75 11.77
CA ASN A 224 -25.74 -9.83 11.01
C ASN A 224 -27.27 -9.66 10.94
N ARG A 225 -27.91 -9.24 12.03
CA ARG A 225 -29.35 -8.95 12.04
C ARG A 225 -29.68 -7.77 11.11
N ARG A 226 -28.88 -6.71 11.14
CA ARG A 226 -29.01 -5.52 10.29
C ARG A 226 -28.83 -5.88 8.82
N MET A 227 -27.77 -6.62 8.45
CA MET A 227 -27.57 -7.12 7.08
C MET A 227 -28.73 -8.01 6.61
N ASN A 228 -29.26 -8.88 7.46
CA ASN A 228 -30.43 -9.69 7.13
C ASN A 228 -31.70 -8.82 6.92
N LEU A 229 -31.85 -7.73 7.66
CA LEU A 229 -32.94 -6.77 7.45
C LEU A 229 -32.77 -6.07 6.09
N VAL A 230 -31.58 -5.57 5.78
CA VAL A 230 -31.25 -4.96 4.48
C VAL A 230 -31.53 -5.95 3.35
N ALA A 231 -31.13 -7.22 3.48
CA ALA A 231 -31.42 -8.24 2.48
C ALA A 231 -32.94 -8.44 2.27
N LYS A 232 -33.75 -8.42 3.34
CA LYS A 232 -35.22 -8.48 3.23
C LYS A 232 -35.80 -7.23 2.58
N MET A 233 -35.31 -6.04 2.96
CA MET A 233 -35.72 -4.76 2.34
C MET A 233 -35.38 -4.75 0.85
N ARG A 234 -34.20 -5.25 0.47
CA ARG A 234 -33.78 -5.40 -0.92
C ARG A 234 -34.73 -6.31 -1.70
N GLN A 235 -35.09 -7.46 -1.13
CA GLN A 235 -36.03 -8.39 -1.77
C GLN A 235 -37.43 -7.79 -1.91
N ALA A 236 -37.90 -6.99 -0.95
CA ALA A 236 -39.16 -6.27 -1.09
C ALA A 236 -39.09 -5.21 -2.19
N TRP A 237 -38.03 -4.40 -2.19
CA TRP A 237 -37.81 -3.36 -3.17
C TRP A 237 -37.70 -3.92 -4.61
N LEU A 238 -36.99 -5.03 -4.80
CA LEU A 238 -36.88 -5.70 -6.12
C LEU A 238 -38.21 -6.24 -6.64
N ARG A 239 -39.14 -6.65 -5.77
CA ARG A 239 -40.50 -7.05 -6.20
C ARG A 239 -41.31 -5.88 -6.73
N GLU A 240 -41.07 -4.69 -6.19
CA GLU A 240 -41.72 -3.45 -6.63
C GLU A 240 -41.03 -2.84 -7.87
N HIS A 241 -39.78 -3.23 -8.14
CA HIS A 241 -38.95 -2.71 -9.23
C HIS A 241 -38.37 -3.86 -10.09
N PRO A 242 -39.23 -4.64 -10.79
CA PRO A 242 -38.79 -5.84 -11.52
C PRO A 242 -37.82 -5.54 -12.67
N ASP A 243 -37.84 -4.31 -13.21
CA ASP A 243 -36.94 -3.87 -14.27
C ASP A 243 -35.56 -3.40 -13.77
N HIS A 244 -35.31 -3.44 -12.45
CA HIS A 244 -34.03 -3.03 -11.90
C HIS A 244 -32.91 -4.00 -12.31
N LYS A 245 -31.97 -3.51 -13.11
CA LYS A 245 -30.81 -4.27 -13.55
C LYS A 245 -29.72 -4.28 -12.48
N THR A 246 -29.44 -5.47 -11.94
CA THR A 246 -28.31 -5.69 -11.04
C THR A 246 -27.02 -5.91 -11.83
N PHE A 247 -25.94 -5.29 -11.37
CA PHE A 247 -24.61 -5.57 -11.90
C PHE A 247 -24.13 -6.93 -11.38
N LYS A 248 -23.57 -7.75 -12.27
CA LYS A 248 -23.01 -9.05 -11.93
C LYS A 248 -21.49 -8.94 -11.83
N LEU A 249 -20.96 -9.17 -10.63
CA LEU A 249 -19.53 -9.23 -10.40
C LEU A 249 -18.89 -10.46 -11.09
N PRO A 250 -17.63 -10.36 -11.52
CA PRO A 250 -16.86 -11.52 -11.98
C PRO A 250 -16.76 -12.61 -10.91
N GLU A 251 -16.51 -13.85 -11.34
CA GLU A 251 -16.25 -14.95 -10.39
C GLU A 251 -14.94 -14.68 -9.63
N ARG A 252 -14.98 -14.83 -8.30
CA ARG A 252 -13.81 -14.65 -7.44
C ARG A 252 -12.88 -15.87 -7.56
N ASN A 253 -11.57 -15.64 -7.54
CA ASN A 253 -10.61 -16.72 -7.39
C ASN A 253 -10.93 -17.51 -6.12
N LYS A 254 -10.98 -18.84 -6.23
CA LYS A 254 -11.15 -19.71 -5.06
C LYS A 254 -9.80 -19.87 -4.38
N ASN A 255 -9.69 -19.27 -3.21
CA ASN A 255 -8.49 -19.41 -2.37
C ASN A 255 -8.47 -20.80 -1.73
N VAL A 256 -7.26 -21.32 -1.52
CA VAL A 256 -7.09 -22.53 -0.70
C VAL A 256 -7.35 -22.14 0.74
N VAL A 257 -8.50 -22.58 1.28
CA VAL A 257 -8.89 -22.34 2.68
C VAL A 257 -8.70 -23.64 3.47
N PRO A 258 -7.71 -23.72 4.36
CA PRO A 258 -7.51 -24.90 5.18
C PRO A 258 -8.68 -25.15 6.16
N PHE A 259 -8.91 -26.41 6.54
CA PHE A 259 -10.04 -26.76 7.43
C PHE A 259 -9.98 -26.06 8.80
N TRP A 260 -8.79 -25.74 9.29
CA TRP A 260 -8.57 -25.04 10.56
C TRP A 260 -8.76 -23.51 10.47
N ALA A 261 -8.97 -22.95 9.28
CA ALA A 261 -9.04 -21.50 9.10
C ALA A 261 -10.26 -20.88 9.79
N VAL A 262 -11.43 -21.51 9.69
CA VAL A 262 -12.69 -20.99 10.30
C VAL A 262 -12.61 -20.92 11.83
N PRO A 263 -12.29 -22.00 12.56
CA PRO A 263 -12.21 -21.92 14.03
C PRO A 263 -11.12 -20.94 14.48
N ARG A 264 -10.00 -20.85 13.75
CA ARG A 264 -8.94 -19.88 14.05
C ARG A 264 -9.39 -18.43 13.82
N PHE A 265 -10.15 -18.16 12.77
CA PHE A 265 -10.72 -16.84 12.51
C PHE A 265 -11.64 -16.41 13.66
N VAL A 266 -12.55 -17.29 14.09
CA VAL A 266 -13.46 -17.02 15.22
C VAL A 266 -12.68 -16.71 16.50
N VAL A 267 -11.65 -17.50 16.82
CA VAL A 267 -10.79 -17.23 18.00
C VAL A 267 -10.04 -15.89 17.86
N ASN A 268 -9.50 -15.57 16.67
CA ASN A 268 -8.84 -14.29 16.42
C ASN A 268 -9.80 -13.10 16.56
N ALA A 269 -11.03 -13.22 16.07
CA ALA A 269 -12.05 -12.19 16.18
C ALA A 269 -12.46 -11.97 17.65
N LEU A 270 -12.86 -13.04 18.35
CA LEU A 270 -13.33 -12.94 19.73
C LEU A 270 -12.23 -12.54 20.71
N SER A 271 -10.97 -12.94 20.48
CA SER A 271 -9.83 -12.48 21.29
C SER A 271 -9.45 -11.01 21.07
N GLY A 272 -10.04 -10.35 20.06
CA GLY A 272 -9.68 -8.98 19.67
C GLY A 272 -8.41 -8.88 18.84
N LYS A 273 -7.74 -10.00 18.51
CA LYS A 273 -6.55 -9.95 17.64
C LYS A 273 -6.88 -9.41 16.26
N TYR A 274 -8.02 -9.81 15.70
CA TYR A 274 -8.47 -9.41 14.36
C TYR A 274 -8.58 -7.88 14.17
N ASN A 275 -8.96 -7.16 15.24
CA ASN A 275 -9.13 -5.70 15.27
C ASN A 275 -8.03 -4.99 16.10
N GLN A 276 -6.96 -5.70 16.48
CA GLN A 276 -5.87 -5.18 17.31
C GLN A 276 -6.36 -4.63 18.68
N GLN A 277 -7.45 -5.20 19.20
CA GLN A 277 -8.09 -4.89 20.49
C GLN A 277 -7.72 -5.87 21.61
N HIS A 278 -6.89 -6.87 21.31
CA HIS A 278 -6.51 -7.92 22.28
C HIS A 278 -5.65 -7.42 23.45
N LYS A 279 -4.96 -6.29 23.29
CA LYS A 279 -4.09 -5.65 24.30
C LYS A 279 -3.97 -4.16 24.02
N PRO A 280 -3.73 -3.32 25.06
CA PRO A 280 -3.33 -1.94 24.88
C PRO A 280 -2.19 -1.84 23.87
N VAL A 281 -2.23 -0.81 23.03
CA VAL A 281 -1.29 -0.64 21.93
C VAL A 281 0.18 -0.71 22.38
N ALA A 282 0.51 -0.09 23.52
CA ALA A 282 1.85 -0.11 24.11
C ALA A 282 2.34 -1.51 24.53
N ASP A 283 1.43 -2.48 24.72
CA ASP A 283 1.74 -3.85 25.15
C ASP A 283 1.77 -4.85 23.97
N GLN A 284 1.48 -4.41 22.75
CA GLN A 284 1.53 -5.24 21.55
C GLN A 284 2.99 -5.38 21.09
N LYS A 285 3.44 -6.62 20.87
CA LYS A 285 4.87 -6.91 20.58
C LYS A 285 5.11 -7.68 19.28
N LYS A 286 4.05 -7.97 18.52
CA LYS A 286 4.10 -8.82 17.32
C LYS A 286 3.11 -8.34 16.27
N ALA A 287 3.42 -8.62 15.01
CA ALA A 287 2.48 -8.45 13.91
C ALA A 287 1.39 -9.53 13.97
N GLU A 288 0.18 -9.18 14.39
CA GLU A 288 -0.95 -10.09 14.63
C GLU A 288 -2.28 -9.50 14.09
N GLY A 289 -3.24 -10.38 13.82
CA GLY A 289 -4.57 -9.99 13.33
C GLY A 289 -4.61 -9.71 11.82
N HIS A 290 -5.63 -8.98 11.40
CA HIS A 290 -5.80 -8.53 10.01
C HIS A 290 -4.63 -7.62 9.61
N SER A 291 -4.02 -7.86 8.44
CA SER A 291 -2.75 -7.21 8.09
C SER A 291 -2.88 -5.73 7.75
N VAL A 292 -3.91 -5.32 6.99
CA VAL A 292 -4.14 -3.89 6.65
C VAL A 292 -4.37 -3.04 7.91
N ARG A 293 -5.39 -3.40 8.69
CA ARG A 293 -5.67 -2.86 10.03
C ARG A 293 -4.45 -2.66 10.91
N PHE A 294 -3.68 -3.73 11.06
CA PHE A 294 -2.43 -3.68 11.82
C PHE A 294 -1.47 -2.63 11.25
N CYS A 295 -1.23 -2.62 9.94
CA CYS A 295 -0.33 -1.66 9.33
C CYS A 295 -0.84 -0.21 9.43
N TYR A 296 -2.15 0.02 9.33
CA TYR A 296 -2.74 1.36 9.48
C TYR A 296 -2.59 1.85 10.92
N LEU A 297 -2.83 0.98 11.91
CA LEU A 297 -2.56 1.28 13.32
C LEU A 297 -1.09 1.68 13.53
N LYS A 298 -0.15 0.87 13.02
CA LYS A 298 1.28 1.13 13.20
C LYS A 298 1.74 2.38 12.46
N THR A 299 1.14 2.71 11.33
CA THR A 299 1.37 3.99 10.63
C THR A 299 0.97 5.16 11.53
N ALA A 300 -0.24 5.13 12.10
CA ALA A 300 -0.70 6.18 13.02
C ALA A 300 0.18 6.30 14.28
N GLU A 301 0.60 5.18 14.87
CA GLU A 301 1.54 5.18 16.00
C GLU A 301 2.88 5.81 15.67
N THR A 302 3.44 5.50 14.48
CA THR A 302 4.69 6.09 14.01
C THR A 302 4.54 7.59 13.78
N MET A 303 3.42 8.04 13.18
CA MET A 303 3.13 9.47 13.01
C MET A 303 3.01 10.19 14.36
N LEU A 304 2.38 9.56 15.37
CA LEU A 304 2.32 10.12 16.73
C LEU A 304 3.71 10.18 17.39
N ALA A 305 4.60 9.22 17.11
CA ALA A 305 5.96 9.22 17.63
C ALA A 305 6.84 10.35 17.10
N GLN A 306 6.44 11.01 16.00
CA GLN A 306 7.09 12.23 15.49
C GLN A 306 6.70 13.48 16.30
N ILE A 307 5.66 13.41 17.14
CA ILE A 307 5.22 14.51 17.99
C ILE A 307 6.10 14.57 19.25
N PRO A 308 6.59 15.76 19.66
CA PRO A 308 7.41 15.90 20.87
C PRO A 308 6.77 15.25 22.10
N GLY A 309 7.56 14.46 22.82
CA GLY A 309 7.13 13.74 24.03
C GLY A 309 6.43 12.40 23.76
N GLN A 310 6.49 11.85 22.55
CA GLN A 310 5.98 10.53 22.17
C GLN A 310 7.08 9.56 21.69
N GLU A 311 8.36 9.90 21.91
CA GLU A 311 9.53 9.18 21.41
C GLU A 311 9.67 7.77 22.01
N ASN A 312 9.01 7.51 23.16
CA ASN A 312 8.97 6.19 23.79
C ASN A 312 8.31 5.11 22.90
N ARG A 313 7.60 5.50 21.84
CA ARG A 313 7.00 4.58 20.84
C ARG A 313 8.01 4.02 19.84
N ILE A 314 9.15 4.69 19.61
CA ILE A 314 10.10 4.37 18.53
C ILE A 314 10.64 2.94 18.65
N GLN A 315 11.17 2.59 19.81
CA GLN A 315 11.84 1.30 20.01
C GLN A 315 10.86 0.11 19.89
N PRO A 316 9.67 0.13 20.54
CA PRO A 316 8.65 -0.90 20.31
C PRO A 316 8.24 -1.04 18.84
N LEU A 317 8.05 0.07 18.11
CA LEU A 317 7.69 0.02 16.68
C LEU A 317 8.78 -0.67 15.85
N ARG A 318 10.06 -0.35 16.12
CA ARG A 318 11.21 -1.00 15.46
C ARG A 318 11.27 -2.50 15.74
N GLU A 319 11.02 -2.93 16.98
CA GLU A 319 11.01 -4.34 17.37
C GLU A 319 9.89 -5.12 16.68
N ILE A 320 8.70 -4.54 16.61
CA ILE A 320 7.55 -5.15 15.93
C ILE A 320 7.80 -5.24 14.43
N TRP A 321 8.34 -4.19 13.80
CA TRP A 321 8.72 -4.20 12.39
C TRP A 321 9.75 -5.29 12.11
N THR A 322 10.79 -5.37 12.94
CA THR A 322 11.83 -6.41 12.87
C THR A 322 11.22 -7.81 12.96
N GLN A 323 10.29 -8.04 13.89
CA GLN A 323 9.60 -9.31 14.03
C GLN A 323 8.77 -9.65 12.79
N MET A 324 8.08 -8.67 12.20
CA MET A 324 7.29 -8.86 10.98
C MET A 324 8.17 -9.29 9.80
N VAL A 325 9.21 -8.51 9.48
CA VAL A 325 10.04 -8.75 8.29
C VAL A 325 10.87 -10.03 8.40
N THR A 326 11.29 -10.40 9.62
CA THR A 326 12.10 -11.60 9.85
C THR A 326 11.29 -12.88 10.03
N ARG A 327 10.00 -12.81 10.39
CA ARG A 327 9.22 -14.01 10.76
C ARG A 327 7.91 -14.20 9.98
N ARG A 328 7.29 -13.14 9.44
CA ARG A 328 5.90 -13.16 8.94
C ARG A 328 5.69 -12.45 7.61
N MET A 329 6.75 -12.29 6.83
CA MET A 329 6.70 -11.66 5.50
C MET A 329 7.20 -12.63 4.43
N TYR A 330 6.46 -12.75 3.33
CA TYR A 330 6.86 -13.54 2.18
C TYR A 330 8.06 -12.90 1.44
N VAL A 331 8.75 -13.68 0.60
CA VAL A 331 9.91 -13.17 -0.17
C VAL A 331 9.54 -12.05 -1.16
N THR A 332 8.28 -11.94 -1.56
CA THR A 332 7.76 -10.83 -2.38
C THR A 332 7.56 -9.54 -1.57
N GLY A 333 7.77 -9.57 -0.25
CA GLY A 333 7.36 -8.50 0.67
C GLY A 333 5.88 -8.57 1.06
N GLY A 334 5.10 -9.53 0.54
CA GLY A 334 3.70 -9.69 0.91
C GLY A 334 3.53 -10.11 2.37
N ILE A 335 2.46 -9.63 3.01
CA ILE A 335 2.11 -9.96 4.40
C ILE A 335 0.67 -10.47 4.50
N GLY A 336 0.41 -11.33 5.48
CA GLY A 336 -0.88 -11.99 5.66
C GLY A 336 -0.90 -13.37 5.03
N SER A 337 -0.80 -14.40 5.87
CA SER A 337 -0.74 -15.81 5.45
C SER A 337 -2.02 -16.59 5.73
N LEU A 338 -3.02 -15.96 6.33
CA LEU A 338 -4.31 -16.57 6.66
C LEU A 338 -5.41 -16.04 5.74
N PRO A 339 -6.07 -16.89 4.93
CA PRO A 339 -6.98 -16.44 3.89
C PRO A 339 -8.35 -15.94 4.37
N LEU A 340 -8.82 -16.35 5.56
CA LEU A 340 -10.11 -15.88 6.11
C LEU A 340 -9.99 -14.64 6.97
N SER A 341 -8.88 -14.50 7.70
CA SER A 341 -8.65 -13.31 8.53
C SER A 341 -7.86 -12.23 7.81
N GLU A 342 -7.44 -12.49 6.57
CA GLU A 342 -6.66 -11.56 5.73
C GLU A 342 -5.42 -11.04 6.48
N GLY A 343 -4.79 -11.95 7.23
CA GLY A 343 -4.02 -11.57 8.42
C GLY A 343 -2.82 -12.45 8.69
N PHE A 344 -2.06 -12.05 9.69
CA PHE A 344 -0.81 -12.71 10.05
C PHE A 344 -1.04 -14.12 10.64
N GLY A 345 -0.30 -15.09 10.09
CA GLY A 345 -0.13 -16.41 10.70
C GLY A 345 0.81 -16.38 11.91
N ARG A 346 1.26 -17.56 12.33
CA ARG A 346 2.36 -17.73 13.28
C ARG A 346 3.69 -17.40 12.61
N ASP A 347 4.73 -17.24 13.42
CA ASP A 347 6.09 -17.10 12.91
C ASP A 347 6.40 -18.32 12.02
N TYR A 348 6.99 -18.09 10.83
CA TYR A 348 7.29 -19.11 9.83
C TYR A 348 6.08 -19.79 9.16
N GLU A 349 4.85 -19.36 9.45
CA GLU A 349 3.64 -19.85 8.79
C GLU A 349 3.41 -19.09 7.48
N LEU A 350 4.26 -19.34 6.49
CA LEU A 350 4.28 -18.68 5.18
C LEU A 350 4.13 -19.72 4.04
N ASP A 351 2.99 -20.40 3.99
CA ASP A 351 2.68 -21.32 2.88
C ASP A 351 2.44 -20.48 1.60
N PRO A 352 3.17 -20.75 0.51
CA PRO A 352 3.11 -19.94 -0.71
C PRO A 352 1.83 -20.11 -1.53
N GLU A 353 1.11 -21.22 -1.34
CA GLU A 353 -0.15 -21.50 -2.04
C GLU A 353 -1.36 -20.91 -1.29
N VAL A 354 -1.28 -20.91 0.05
CA VAL A 354 -2.32 -20.36 0.94
C VAL A 354 -2.18 -18.85 1.14
N ALA A 355 -1.05 -18.27 0.74
CA ALA A 355 -0.71 -16.87 0.90
C ALA A 355 -1.88 -15.96 0.51
N TYR A 356 -2.34 -15.16 1.48
CA TYR A 356 -3.31 -14.12 1.19
C TYR A 356 -2.59 -12.94 0.55
N ALA A 357 -1.55 -12.44 1.23
CA ALA A 357 -0.62 -11.43 0.71
C ALA A 357 -1.33 -10.29 -0.02
N GLU A 358 -2.36 -9.73 0.62
CA GLU A 358 -3.23 -8.72 0.01
C GLU A 358 -2.44 -7.50 -0.46
N THR A 359 -2.78 -6.95 -1.62
CA THR A 359 -2.13 -5.73 -2.14
C THR A 359 -2.28 -4.56 -1.17
N CYS A 360 -3.46 -4.34 -0.58
CA CYS A 360 -3.62 -3.30 0.47
C CYS A 360 -2.73 -3.52 1.68
N ALA A 361 -2.40 -4.77 2.04
CA ALA A 361 -1.54 -5.05 3.18
C ALA A 361 -0.07 -4.69 2.85
N ALA A 362 0.38 -4.96 1.62
CA ALA A 362 1.67 -4.46 1.14
C ALA A 362 1.73 -2.93 1.16
N LEU A 363 0.68 -2.25 0.68
CA LEU A 363 0.60 -0.77 0.71
C LEU A 363 0.59 -0.21 2.14
N GLY A 364 -0.16 -0.81 3.06
CA GLY A 364 -0.13 -0.42 4.47
C GLY A 364 1.24 -0.60 5.11
N SER A 365 1.95 -1.69 4.80
CA SER A 365 3.32 -1.91 5.24
C SER A 365 4.30 -0.88 4.66
N MET A 366 4.09 -0.47 3.40
CA MET A 366 4.86 0.60 2.78
C MET A 366 4.64 1.94 3.50
N PHE A 367 3.38 2.30 3.81
CA PHE A 367 3.09 3.52 4.58
C PHE A 367 3.77 3.51 5.94
N TRP A 368 3.66 2.41 6.67
CA TRP A 368 4.29 2.28 7.98
C TRP A 368 5.82 2.38 7.89
N SER A 369 6.43 1.66 6.94
CA SER A 369 7.89 1.66 6.76
C SER A 369 8.38 3.05 6.38
N HIS A 370 7.69 3.74 5.48
CA HIS A 370 8.07 5.09 5.10
C HIS A 370 7.98 6.09 6.28
N GLU A 371 6.93 6.02 7.10
CA GLU A 371 6.86 6.84 8.32
C GLU A 371 7.97 6.49 9.32
N MET A 372 8.40 5.21 9.38
CA MET A 372 9.54 4.80 10.21
C MET A 372 10.85 5.36 9.66
N ALA A 373 11.02 5.43 8.34
CA ALA A 373 12.16 6.07 7.71
C ALA A 373 12.22 7.56 8.03
N ASN A 374 11.08 8.27 7.95
CA ASN A 374 10.98 9.69 8.31
C ASN A 374 11.30 9.93 9.80
N LEU A 375 10.84 9.03 10.68
CA LEU A 375 11.05 9.13 12.12
C LEU A 375 12.49 8.81 12.55
N THR A 376 13.14 7.82 11.93
CA THR A 376 14.42 7.27 12.42
C THR A 376 15.61 7.61 11.54
N GLY A 377 15.38 7.91 10.26
CA GLY A 377 16.41 8.05 9.24
C GLY A 377 17.13 6.74 8.87
N GLU A 378 16.58 5.57 9.19
CA GLU A 378 17.21 4.26 8.95
C GLU A 378 16.89 3.71 7.54
N ALA A 379 17.93 3.36 6.77
CA ALA A 379 17.80 2.85 5.39
C ALA A 379 16.94 1.58 5.21
N PRO A 380 16.92 0.60 6.14
CA PRO A 380 16.16 -0.65 5.96
C PRO A 380 14.66 -0.47 5.69
N PHE A 381 14.07 0.62 6.20
CA PHE A 381 12.66 0.91 5.99
C PHE A 381 12.35 1.32 4.54
N GLU A 382 13.20 2.15 3.93
CA GLU A 382 13.08 2.54 2.52
C GLU A 382 13.46 1.41 1.57
N ASP A 383 14.34 0.51 2.01
CA ASP A 383 14.67 -0.72 1.28
C ASP A 383 13.47 -1.67 1.21
N LEU A 384 12.75 -1.85 2.32
CA LEU A 384 11.49 -2.60 2.32
C LEU A 384 10.41 -1.92 1.47
N PHE A 385 10.29 -0.59 1.55
CA PHE A 385 9.36 0.17 0.72
C PHE A 385 9.58 -0.13 -0.76
N GLU A 386 10.83 -0.03 -1.24
CA GLU A 386 11.21 -0.34 -2.62
C GLU A 386 10.84 -1.79 -2.98
N TRP A 387 11.23 -2.74 -2.13
CA TRP A 387 11.00 -4.16 -2.38
C TRP A 387 9.51 -4.50 -2.48
N GLN A 388 8.67 -3.97 -1.60
CA GLN A 388 7.22 -4.17 -1.64
C GLN A 388 6.59 -3.51 -2.85
N LEU A 389 7.05 -2.30 -3.20
CA LEU A 389 6.53 -1.53 -4.32
C LEU A 389 6.71 -2.29 -5.66
N TYR A 390 7.90 -2.81 -5.94
CA TYR A 390 8.17 -3.56 -7.18
C TYR A 390 7.57 -4.97 -7.21
N ASN A 391 7.17 -5.54 -6.07
CA ASN A 391 6.70 -6.91 -5.96
C ASN A 391 5.25 -6.99 -5.45
N ALA A 392 5.07 -7.09 -4.13
CA ALA A 392 3.77 -7.38 -3.50
C ALA A 392 2.68 -6.32 -3.78
N ALA A 393 3.05 -5.07 -4.03
CA ALA A 393 2.10 -4.04 -4.45
C ALA A 393 1.79 -4.16 -5.96
N SER A 394 2.81 -4.18 -6.80
CA SER A 394 2.64 -4.10 -8.26
C SER A 394 2.01 -5.34 -8.90
N VAL A 395 2.10 -6.52 -8.27
CA VAL A 395 1.43 -7.73 -8.77
C VAL A 395 -0.10 -7.58 -8.78
N GLY A 396 -0.65 -6.71 -7.93
CA GLY A 396 -2.08 -6.50 -7.72
C GLY A 396 -2.84 -5.93 -8.92
N ILE A 397 -2.14 -5.43 -9.94
CA ILE A 397 -2.74 -4.85 -11.14
C ILE A 397 -2.07 -5.42 -12.40
N ALA A 398 -2.88 -5.69 -13.41
CA ALA A 398 -2.42 -6.17 -14.70
C ALA A 398 -1.75 -5.07 -15.52
N ARG A 399 -1.12 -5.46 -16.62
CA ARG A 399 -0.54 -4.54 -17.60
C ARG A 399 -1.59 -3.66 -18.29
N ASP A 400 -2.86 -4.09 -18.32
CA ASP A 400 -3.99 -3.35 -18.88
C ASP A 400 -4.55 -2.25 -17.94
N GLY A 401 -4.11 -2.19 -16.68
CA GLY A 401 -4.63 -1.25 -15.68
C GLY A 401 -6.09 -1.49 -15.22
N CYS A 402 -6.77 -2.49 -15.76
CA CYS A 402 -8.21 -2.76 -15.63
C CYS A 402 -8.52 -4.13 -15.00
N SER A 403 -7.50 -4.97 -14.81
CA SER A 403 -7.63 -6.29 -14.18
C SER A 403 -6.76 -6.37 -12.93
N TYR A 404 -7.28 -6.95 -11.84
CA TYR A 404 -6.65 -6.89 -10.51
C TYR A 404 -6.52 -8.26 -9.86
N PHE A 405 -5.59 -8.37 -8.93
CA PHE A 405 -5.60 -9.39 -7.88
C PHE A 405 -6.01 -8.77 -6.56
N TYR A 406 -6.74 -9.55 -5.77
CA TYR A 406 -6.95 -9.26 -4.35
C TYR A 406 -5.90 -9.99 -3.51
N ASN A 407 -5.82 -11.32 -3.67
CA ASN A 407 -4.81 -12.16 -3.05
C ASN A 407 -3.67 -12.49 -4.01
N ASN A 408 -2.44 -12.50 -3.50
CA ASN A 408 -1.23 -12.62 -4.31
C ASN A 408 -0.43 -13.86 -3.91
N PRO A 409 -0.80 -15.07 -4.40
CA PRO A 409 -0.08 -16.29 -4.09
C PRO A 409 1.32 -16.28 -4.69
N LEU A 410 2.21 -17.11 -4.13
CA LEU A 410 3.56 -17.36 -4.64
C LEU A 410 3.67 -18.73 -5.33
N THR A 411 2.60 -19.52 -5.28
CA THR A 411 2.44 -20.76 -6.04
C THR A 411 0.98 -20.90 -6.49
N SER A 412 0.76 -21.20 -7.77
CA SER A 412 -0.55 -21.40 -8.37
C SER A 412 -0.56 -22.63 -9.26
N HIS A 413 -1.60 -23.46 -9.13
CA HIS A 413 -1.80 -24.68 -9.93
C HIS A 413 -2.70 -24.47 -11.17
N GLY A 414 -2.82 -23.23 -11.68
CA GLY A 414 -3.60 -22.94 -12.89
C GLY A 414 -5.05 -22.52 -12.63
N THR A 415 -5.44 -22.27 -11.38
CA THR A 415 -6.83 -21.94 -11.00
C THR A 415 -7.08 -20.44 -10.86
N ILE A 416 -6.04 -19.63 -10.83
CA ILE A 416 -6.08 -18.21 -10.45
C ILE A 416 -5.87 -17.33 -11.68
N ASN A 417 -6.67 -16.27 -11.81
CA ASN A 417 -6.54 -15.24 -12.84
C ASN A 417 -6.85 -13.85 -12.25
N ARG A 418 -6.35 -12.78 -12.85
CA ARG A 418 -6.82 -11.43 -12.48
C ARG A 418 -8.29 -11.26 -12.87
N ALA A 419 -9.03 -10.47 -12.10
CA ALA A 419 -10.43 -10.15 -12.36
C ALA A 419 -10.64 -8.66 -12.58
N GLU A 420 -11.66 -8.32 -13.35
CA GLU A 420 -12.01 -6.94 -13.68
C GLU A 420 -12.40 -6.09 -12.46
N TRP A 421 -13.08 -6.69 -11.49
CA TRP A 421 -13.57 -6.02 -10.28
C TRP A 421 -13.94 -7.04 -9.20
N TYR A 422 -14.17 -6.57 -7.98
CA TYR A 422 -14.51 -7.39 -6.82
C TYR A 422 -15.68 -6.80 -6.03
N ASP A 423 -16.31 -7.64 -5.21
CA ASP A 423 -17.30 -7.24 -4.21
C ASP A 423 -16.72 -6.30 -3.14
N VAL A 424 -15.41 -6.46 -2.89
CA VAL A 424 -14.60 -5.58 -2.04
C VAL A 424 -13.42 -5.08 -2.88
N PRO A 425 -13.54 -3.95 -3.61
CA PRO A 425 -12.51 -3.47 -4.51
C PRO A 425 -11.56 -2.48 -3.82
N CYS A 426 -11.03 -2.85 -2.65
CA CYS A 426 -10.13 -1.96 -1.90
C CYS A 426 -8.78 -1.75 -2.60
N CYS A 427 -8.26 -2.76 -3.30
CA CYS A 427 -6.92 -2.77 -3.90
C CYS A 427 -6.74 -1.82 -5.11
N PRO A 428 -7.65 -1.77 -6.11
CA PRO A 428 -7.51 -0.91 -7.29
C PRO A 428 -7.21 0.56 -6.97
N SER A 429 -8.13 1.21 -6.24
CA SER A 429 -8.04 2.64 -5.94
C SER A 429 -6.89 2.95 -4.98
N ASN A 430 -6.60 2.03 -4.05
CA ASN A 430 -5.50 2.18 -3.10
C ASN A 430 -4.13 2.14 -3.79
N LEU A 431 -3.96 1.26 -4.80
CA LEU A 431 -2.74 1.25 -5.62
C LEU A 431 -2.63 2.51 -6.48
N SER A 432 -3.75 2.94 -7.09
CA SER A 432 -3.80 4.15 -7.91
C SER A 432 -3.37 5.41 -7.16
N ARG A 433 -3.79 5.60 -5.90
CA ARG A 433 -3.36 6.77 -5.11
C ARG A 433 -1.87 6.73 -4.76
N VAL A 434 -1.31 5.55 -4.50
CA VAL A 434 0.13 5.41 -4.20
C VAL A 434 0.95 5.76 -5.42
N TRP A 435 0.62 5.19 -6.58
CA TRP A 435 1.28 5.52 -7.85
C TRP A 435 1.23 7.00 -8.20
N ALA A 436 0.08 7.64 -7.96
CA ALA A 436 -0.10 9.06 -8.22
C ALA A 436 0.83 9.95 -7.37
N SER A 437 1.25 9.50 -6.18
CA SER A 437 2.13 10.26 -5.30
C SER A 437 3.52 9.70 -5.06
N LEU A 438 3.98 8.73 -5.88
CA LEU A 438 5.32 8.15 -5.74
C LEU A 438 6.46 9.17 -5.74
N GLY A 439 6.29 10.30 -6.42
CA GLY A 439 7.28 11.38 -6.46
C GLY A 439 7.65 11.91 -5.07
N LYS A 440 6.68 11.97 -4.13
CA LYS A 440 6.91 12.46 -2.76
C LYS A 440 8.01 11.65 -2.05
N HIS A 441 8.06 10.34 -2.31
CA HIS A 441 8.98 9.42 -1.66
C HIS A 441 10.37 9.36 -2.30
N VAL A 442 10.64 10.16 -3.34
CA VAL A 442 11.96 10.13 -4.02
C VAL A 442 13.07 10.60 -3.08
N CYS A 443 12.83 11.67 -2.33
CA CYS A 443 13.84 12.23 -1.45
C CYS A 443 13.22 12.94 -0.24
N SER A 444 14.04 13.20 0.77
CA SER A 444 13.76 14.15 1.83
C SER A 444 14.91 15.15 1.90
N PHE A 445 14.64 16.40 2.26
CA PHE A 445 15.68 17.44 2.29
C PHE A 445 15.42 18.51 3.33
N ASP A 446 16.49 19.21 3.70
CA ASP A 446 16.45 20.49 4.40
C ASP A 446 17.50 21.48 3.83
N HIS A 447 17.89 22.49 4.60
CA HIS A 447 18.86 23.50 4.20
C HIS A 447 20.31 22.99 4.08
N SER A 448 20.59 21.78 4.56
CA SER A 448 21.94 21.22 4.66
C SER A 448 22.07 19.81 4.09
N GLU A 449 21.01 19.00 4.15
CA GLU A 449 21.02 17.60 3.72
C GLU A 449 19.99 17.35 2.61
N ILE A 450 20.38 16.57 1.61
CA ILE A 450 19.50 15.99 0.60
C ILE A 450 19.64 14.47 0.68
N ARG A 451 18.56 13.78 1.02
CA ARG A 451 18.53 12.31 1.15
C ARG A 451 17.69 11.69 0.06
N ILE A 452 18.30 10.87 -0.78
CA ILE A 452 17.66 10.13 -1.87
C ILE A 452 17.20 8.78 -1.33
N ASN A 453 15.88 8.65 -1.16
CA ASN A 453 15.23 7.45 -0.65
C ASN A 453 14.93 6.46 -1.77
N GLN A 454 14.46 6.95 -2.92
CA GLN A 454 14.07 6.14 -4.08
C GLN A 454 14.71 6.66 -5.37
N PHE A 455 15.06 5.76 -6.28
CA PHE A 455 15.80 6.08 -7.51
C PHE A 455 14.89 6.11 -8.75
N PHE A 456 13.89 6.98 -8.75
CA PHE A 456 12.99 7.15 -9.88
C PHE A 456 13.45 8.31 -10.76
N SER A 457 13.40 8.17 -12.08
CA SER A 457 13.68 9.28 -12.98
C SER A 457 12.74 10.45 -12.69
N SER A 458 13.30 11.56 -12.27
CA SER A 458 12.52 12.67 -11.70
C SER A 458 13.22 14.01 -11.83
N LYS A 459 12.41 15.08 -11.76
CA LYS A 459 12.87 16.44 -11.53
C LYS A 459 12.29 16.91 -10.20
N ILE A 460 13.14 17.39 -9.30
CA ILE A 460 12.75 17.83 -7.95
C ILE A 460 13.22 19.26 -7.76
N ASN A 461 12.31 20.15 -7.40
CA ASN A 461 12.59 21.49 -6.91
C ASN A 461 12.86 21.41 -5.40
N ILE A 462 14.12 21.59 -5.03
CA ILE A 462 14.57 21.63 -3.65
C ILE A 462 14.62 23.12 -3.28
N ASP A 463 13.53 23.62 -2.69
CA ASP A 463 13.51 24.96 -2.11
C ASP A 463 13.94 24.88 -0.65
N SER A 464 15.24 25.14 -0.42
CA SER A 464 15.84 25.18 0.91
C SER A 464 16.80 26.38 1.06
N GLN A 465 16.23 27.59 1.15
CA GLN A 465 16.93 28.90 1.15
C GLN A 465 17.67 29.24 -0.17
N ARG A 466 17.87 28.26 -1.05
CA ARG A 466 18.43 28.36 -2.39
C ARG A 466 17.58 27.52 -3.30
N GLN A 467 17.34 28.00 -4.52
CA GLN A 467 16.62 27.22 -5.52
C GLN A 467 17.59 26.25 -6.19
N ILE A 468 17.33 24.95 -6.03
CA ILE A 468 18.10 23.87 -6.64
C ILE A 468 17.14 22.91 -7.32
N PHE A 469 17.44 22.56 -8.56
CA PHE A 469 16.74 21.48 -9.25
C PHE A 469 17.61 20.24 -9.27
N LEU A 470 17.15 19.18 -8.62
CA LEU A 470 17.76 17.85 -8.72
C LEU A 470 17.09 17.08 -9.86
N HIS A 471 17.91 16.62 -10.79
CA HIS A 471 17.51 15.75 -11.88
C HIS A 471 18.03 14.34 -11.63
N ILE A 472 17.13 13.37 -11.62
CA ILE A 472 17.45 11.95 -11.53
C ILE A 472 17.08 11.30 -12.86
N ASP A 473 18.02 10.55 -13.45
CA ASP A 473 17.78 9.65 -14.58
C ASP A 473 18.21 8.24 -14.17
N SER A 474 17.27 7.29 -14.18
CA SER A 474 17.44 5.97 -13.59
C SER A 474 17.08 4.88 -14.59
N GLU A 475 17.99 3.92 -14.73
CA GLU A 475 17.72 2.70 -15.49
C GLU A 475 17.01 1.62 -14.65
N LEU A 476 16.82 1.86 -13.35
CA LEU A 476 16.11 0.93 -12.48
C LEU A 476 14.62 0.81 -12.89
N PRO A 477 14.02 -0.38 -12.72
CA PRO A 477 14.57 -1.57 -12.07
C PRO A 477 15.28 -2.53 -13.05
N TRP A 478 15.64 -2.08 -14.25
CA TRP A 478 16.07 -2.93 -15.35
C TRP A 478 17.59 -2.92 -15.55
N GLY A 479 18.16 -1.74 -15.77
CA GLY A 479 19.60 -1.49 -15.72
C GLY A 479 20.06 -1.25 -14.29
N ASN A 480 21.30 -0.79 -14.14
CA ASN A 480 21.95 -0.62 -12.84
C ASN A 480 22.55 0.77 -12.63
N GLN A 481 22.33 1.69 -13.58
CA GLN A 481 22.86 3.04 -13.51
C GLN A 481 21.79 4.05 -13.04
N VAL A 482 22.19 4.98 -12.17
CA VAL A 482 21.39 6.16 -11.79
C VAL A 482 22.27 7.40 -11.89
N LYS A 483 21.80 8.43 -12.59
CA LYS A 483 22.50 9.71 -12.76
C LYS A 483 21.76 10.79 -11.99
N LEU A 484 22.48 11.54 -11.17
CA LEU A 484 22.00 12.70 -10.43
C LEU A 484 22.71 13.94 -10.96
N ARG A 485 21.95 14.97 -11.32
CA ARG A 485 22.51 16.25 -11.77
C ARG A 485 21.86 17.39 -10.99
N PHE A 486 22.69 18.34 -10.59
CA PHE A 486 22.24 19.56 -9.92
C PHE A 486 22.21 20.72 -10.89
N ASP A 487 21.05 21.34 -11.03
CA ASP A 487 20.87 22.63 -11.67
C ASP A 487 20.72 23.70 -10.58
N MET A 488 21.73 24.56 -10.46
CA MET A 488 21.88 25.60 -9.45
C MET A 488 22.68 26.78 -9.98
N GLU A 489 22.40 28.00 -9.52
CA GLU A 489 23.09 29.21 -10.02
C GLU A 489 24.54 29.34 -9.55
N LYS A 490 24.83 28.88 -8.33
CA LYS A 490 26.13 29.04 -7.66
C LYS A 490 26.48 27.79 -6.88
N PRO A 491 27.78 27.48 -6.73
CA PRO A 491 28.19 26.36 -5.91
C PRO A 491 27.67 26.46 -4.48
N ALA A 492 27.26 25.33 -3.92
CA ALA A 492 26.65 25.26 -2.60
C ALA A 492 27.03 23.98 -1.84
N PRO A 493 27.33 24.07 -0.53
CA PRO A 493 27.60 22.90 0.32
C PRO A 493 26.31 22.15 0.63
N TYR A 494 26.33 20.83 0.41
CA TYR A 494 25.30 19.89 0.84
C TYR A 494 25.90 18.57 1.31
N ASP A 495 25.20 17.92 2.22
CA ASP A 495 25.32 16.49 2.48
C ASP A 495 24.36 15.75 1.55
N LEU A 496 24.89 15.11 0.50
CA LEU A 496 24.11 14.22 -0.35
C LEU A 496 24.16 12.80 0.23
N ILE A 497 23.01 12.30 0.67
CA ILE A 497 22.83 10.97 1.25
C ILE A 497 22.07 10.11 0.25
N MET A 498 22.62 8.98 -0.16
CA MET A 498 22.03 8.10 -1.16
C MET A 498 21.90 6.69 -0.60
N ARG A 499 20.76 6.04 -0.79
CA ARG A 499 20.56 4.67 -0.32
C ARG A 499 21.48 3.71 -1.07
N LEU A 500 22.20 2.86 -0.35
CA LEU A 500 22.78 1.62 -0.86
C LEU A 500 21.80 0.49 -0.53
N PRO A 501 21.04 -0.03 -1.51
CA PRO A 501 20.03 -1.04 -1.26
C PRO A 501 20.63 -2.37 -0.78
N ALA A 502 19.91 -3.12 0.05
CA ALA A 502 20.40 -4.40 0.58
C ALA A 502 20.59 -5.47 -0.51
N TRP A 503 19.87 -5.33 -1.63
CA TRP A 503 19.99 -6.23 -2.77
C TRP A 503 21.24 -5.98 -3.61
N ALA A 504 21.96 -4.86 -3.43
CA ALA A 504 23.19 -4.55 -4.16
C ALA A 504 24.42 -5.04 -3.39
N ASP A 505 25.37 -5.73 -4.06
CA ASP A 505 26.63 -6.15 -3.40
C ASP A 505 27.57 -4.95 -3.17
N GLY A 506 27.37 -3.88 -3.94
CA GLY A 506 28.16 -2.66 -3.92
C GLY A 506 27.58 -1.60 -4.84
N CYS A 507 28.16 -0.41 -4.78
CA CYS A 507 27.87 0.67 -5.70
C CYS A 507 29.14 1.45 -5.98
N SER A 508 29.50 1.59 -7.26
CA SER A 508 30.53 2.55 -7.68
C SER A 508 29.87 3.92 -7.80
N VAL A 509 30.50 4.94 -7.19
CA VAL A 509 30.03 6.33 -7.27
C VAL A 509 31.05 7.12 -8.08
N LEU A 510 30.61 7.70 -9.19
CA LEU A 510 31.42 8.58 -10.02
C LEU A 510 30.92 10.02 -9.85
N LEU A 511 31.83 10.96 -9.84
CA LEU A 511 31.56 12.39 -9.90
C LEU A 511 32.28 12.96 -11.13
N ASN A 512 31.53 13.51 -12.08
CA ASN A 512 32.05 14.07 -13.33
C ASN A 512 32.99 13.09 -14.08
N GLY A 513 32.64 11.79 -14.05
CA GLY A 513 33.38 10.71 -14.71
C GLY A 513 34.48 10.05 -13.86
N GLU A 514 34.85 10.62 -12.71
CA GLU A 514 35.90 10.08 -11.84
C GLU A 514 35.30 9.29 -10.67
N VAL A 515 35.85 8.09 -10.40
CA VAL A 515 35.41 7.28 -9.25
C VAL A 515 35.82 7.96 -7.95
N ILE A 516 34.86 8.14 -7.04
CA ILE A 516 35.08 8.76 -5.74
C ILE A 516 34.75 7.81 -4.59
N ILE A 517 35.33 8.06 -3.43
CA ILE A 517 35.01 7.36 -2.20
C ILE A 517 33.94 8.15 -1.45
N VAL A 518 32.86 7.47 -1.08
CA VAL A 518 31.78 8.00 -0.23
C VAL A 518 31.83 7.37 1.15
N HIS A 519 31.36 8.08 2.16
CA HIS A 519 31.27 7.53 3.51
C HIS A 519 30.05 6.62 3.61
N LEU A 520 30.27 5.33 3.89
CA LEU A 520 29.18 4.37 4.11
C LEU A 520 28.81 4.29 5.60
N SER A 521 27.55 4.57 5.94
CA SER A 521 27.02 4.37 7.30
C SER A 521 27.18 2.92 7.76
N SER A 522 27.23 2.62 9.05
CA SER A 522 27.15 1.22 9.50
C SER A 522 25.81 0.59 9.10
N SER A 523 25.79 -0.71 8.80
CA SER A 523 24.54 -1.48 8.70
C SER A 523 23.97 -1.72 10.10
N LEU A 524 22.66 -1.91 10.20
CA LEU A 524 22.05 -2.36 11.45
C LEU A 524 22.41 -3.84 11.69
N PRO A 525 22.40 -4.33 12.95
CA PRO A 525 22.60 -5.75 13.22
C PRO A 525 21.57 -6.59 12.47
N GLY A 526 22.05 -7.41 11.52
CA GLY A 526 21.19 -8.30 10.74
C GLY A 526 20.52 -9.37 11.60
N SER A 527 19.40 -9.90 11.12
CA SER A 527 18.71 -11.01 11.75
C SER A 527 18.28 -12.03 10.69
N PRO A 528 18.57 -13.33 10.87
CA PRO A 528 18.11 -14.35 9.93
C PRO A 528 16.60 -14.30 9.77
N SER A 529 16.16 -14.06 8.54
CA SER A 529 14.75 -13.97 8.17
C SER A 529 14.23 -15.31 7.64
N ALA A 530 12.93 -15.53 7.82
CA ALA A 530 12.26 -16.72 7.31
C ALA A 530 12.30 -16.79 5.77
N ASN A 531 12.24 -15.64 5.11
CA ASN A 531 12.19 -15.49 3.66
C ASN A 531 13.57 -15.34 2.99
N GLY A 532 14.66 -15.30 3.77
CA GLY A 532 16.03 -15.18 3.29
C GLY A 532 16.49 -13.76 2.92
N LEU A 533 15.65 -12.74 3.08
CA LEU A 533 15.99 -11.33 2.84
C LEU A 533 16.69 -10.70 4.04
N ASP A 534 17.58 -9.73 3.82
CA ASP A 534 18.24 -8.98 4.89
C ASP A 534 18.19 -7.46 4.64
N PHE A 535 17.06 -6.84 4.96
CA PHE A 535 16.88 -5.39 4.83
C PHE A 535 17.84 -4.59 5.71
N PHE A 536 18.38 -5.18 6.79
CA PHE A 536 19.30 -4.50 7.70
C PHE A 536 20.68 -4.23 7.07
N ALA A 537 20.99 -4.91 5.96
CA ALA A 537 22.16 -4.66 5.14
C ALA A 537 22.07 -3.38 4.31
N ALA A 538 20.89 -2.76 4.17
CA ALA A 538 20.75 -1.46 3.52
C ALA A 538 21.50 -0.37 4.31
N ARG A 539 22.19 0.51 3.59
CA ARG A 539 23.09 1.53 4.17
C ARG A 539 22.90 2.88 3.48
N TRP A 540 23.48 3.92 4.06
CA TRP A 540 23.57 5.24 3.46
C TRP A 540 24.97 5.52 2.93
N MET A 541 25.07 5.96 1.69
CA MET A 541 26.25 6.57 1.07
C MET A 541 26.19 8.08 1.26
N ARG A 542 27.12 8.66 2.01
CA ARG A 542 27.22 10.10 2.25
C ARG A 542 28.35 10.71 1.43
N LEU A 543 28.01 11.75 0.67
CA LEU A 543 28.93 12.63 -0.05
C LEU A 543 28.73 14.07 0.45
N SER A 544 29.64 14.53 1.32
CA SER A 544 29.63 15.86 1.94
C SER A 544 30.59 16.79 1.21
N ARG A 545 30.08 17.75 0.43
CA ARG A 545 30.92 18.71 -0.30
C ARG A 545 30.14 19.93 -0.80
N SER A 546 30.87 20.90 -1.36
CA SER A 546 30.27 21.88 -2.27
C SER A 546 30.05 21.25 -3.64
N PHE A 547 28.80 21.29 -4.11
CA PHE A 547 28.43 20.93 -5.46
C PHE A 547 28.51 22.16 -6.35
N ASN A 548 28.97 21.98 -7.58
CA ASN A 548 28.97 23.03 -8.61
C ASN A 548 27.71 22.93 -9.48
N PRO A 549 27.36 24.02 -10.20
CA PRO A 549 26.47 23.90 -11.35
C PRO A 549 26.96 22.78 -12.28
N ASP A 550 26.03 21.94 -12.74
CA ASP A 550 26.27 20.84 -13.68
C ASP A 550 27.08 19.64 -13.15
N ASP A 551 27.41 19.58 -11.85
CA ASP A 551 28.00 18.36 -11.27
C ASP A 551 27.08 17.16 -11.56
N GLU A 552 27.64 16.12 -12.20
CA GLU A 552 26.97 14.85 -12.47
C GLU A 552 27.53 13.78 -11.55
N ILE A 553 26.63 13.12 -10.83
CA ILE A 553 26.94 11.97 -9.98
C ILE A 553 26.31 10.75 -10.61
N VAL A 554 27.09 9.70 -10.79
CA VAL A 554 26.64 8.44 -11.37
C VAL A 554 26.80 7.34 -10.34
N LEU A 555 25.71 6.67 -10.02
CA LEU A 555 25.67 5.45 -9.22
C LEU A 555 25.60 4.27 -10.18
N ILE A 556 26.49 3.29 -9.98
CA ILE A 556 26.50 2.02 -10.72
C ILE A 556 26.39 0.90 -9.68
N PHE A 557 25.21 0.30 -9.57
CA PHE A 557 24.94 -0.76 -8.60
C PHE A 557 25.40 -2.13 -9.11
N ASP A 558 26.00 -2.92 -8.24
CA ASP A 558 26.25 -4.34 -8.50
C ASP A 558 24.93 -5.11 -8.37
N MET A 559 24.36 -5.53 -9.51
CA MET A 559 23.00 -6.07 -9.61
C MET A 559 22.98 -7.51 -10.16
N PRO A 560 23.56 -8.50 -9.43
CA PRO A 560 23.60 -9.88 -9.87
C PRO A 560 22.23 -10.56 -9.79
N VAL A 561 22.09 -11.69 -10.49
CA VAL A 561 21.00 -12.64 -10.21
C VAL A 561 21.27 -13.31 -8.87
N ARG A 562 20.32 -13.24 -7.95
CA ARG A 562 20.41 -13.79 -6.60
C ARG A 562 19.48 -15.00 -6.42
N LEU A 563 19.98 -15.96 -5.65
CA LEU A 563 19.20 -17.07 -5.13
C LEU A 563 18.94 -16.86 -3.64
N ILE A 564 17.68 -16.58 -3.30
CA ILE A 564 17.26 -16.23 -1.95
C ILE A 564 16.70 -17.48 -1.27
N LYS A 565 17.50 -18.05 -0.38
CA LYS A 565 17.18 -19.31 0.29
C LYS A 565 16.12 -19.12 1.37
N GLN A 566 15.07 -19.93 1.29
CA GLN A 566 14.00 -19.94 2.28
C GLN A 566 14.39 -20.78 3.51
N ASP A 567 14.01 -20.32 4.71
CA ASP A 567 14.25 -21.06 5.95
C ASP A 567 13.56 -22.44 5.91
N ARG A 568 14.25 -23.49 6.37
CA ARG A 568 13.76 -24.88 6.32
C ARG A 568 12.45 -25.09 7.06
N ARG A 569 12.08 -24.22 8.00
CA ARG A 569 10.81 -24.27 8.73
C ARG A 569 9.61 -23.85 7.89
N LEU A 570 9.83 -23.15 6.77
CA LEU A 570 8.72 -22.68 5.94
C LEU A 570 8.00 -23.86 5.28
N PRO A 571 6.65 -23.92 5.36
CA PRO A 571 5.89 -24.98 4.73
C PRO A 571 5.98 -24.89 3.20
N LYS A 572 6.16 -26.04 2.54
CA LYS A 572 6.22 -26.24 1.06
C LYS A 572 7.34 -25.51 0.30
N CYS A 573 7.95 -24.46 0.84
CA CYS A 573 9.08 -23.75 0.25
C CYS A 573 10.37 -23.81 1.08
N GLY A 574 10.36 -24.37 2.28
CA GLY A 574 11.55 -24.43 3.12
C GLY A 574 12.75 -25.12 2.44
N GLY A 575 13.90 -24.44 2.44
CA GLY A 575 15.11 -24.90 1.77
C GLY A 575 15.15 -24.71 0.24
N LYS A 576 14.05 -24.27 -0.39
CA LYS A 576 14.02 -23.84 -1.80
C LYS A 576 14.60 -22.43 -1.96
N TYR A 577 14.80 -22.01 -3.20
CA TYR A 577 15.30 -20.69 -3.54
C TYR A 577 14.25 -19.90 -4.32
N ALA A 578 14.12 -18.62 -4.02
CA ALA A 578 13.50 -17.64 -4.93
C ALA A 578 14.59 -16.98 -5.77
N VAL A 579 14.28 -16.62 -7.01
CA VAL A 579 15.21 -15.91 -7.90
C VAL A 579 14.87 -14.43 -7.90
N ALA A 580 15.86 -13.56 -7.74
CA ALA A 580 15.69 -12.12 -7.81
C ALA A 580 16.84 -11.46 -8.57
N ARG A 581 16.60 -10.27 -9.11
CA ARG A 581 17.65 -9.38 -9.62
C ARG A 581 17.26 -7.94 -9.32
N GLY A 582 18.15 -7.23 -8.65
CA GLY A 582 17.83 -5.92 -8.07
C GLY A 582 16.61 -6.00 -7.14
N PRO A 583 15.67 -5.05 -7.22
CA PRO A 583 14.49 -5.05 -6.36
C PRO A 583 13.37 -6.00 -6.84
N ILE A 584 13.58 -6.80 -7.90
CA ILE A 584 12.53 -7.61 -8.52
C ILE A 584 12.71 -9.09 -8.18
N VAL A 585 11.66 -9.70 -7.63
CA VAL A 585 11.47 -11.15 -7.53
C VAL A 585 10.95 -11.68 -8.87
N TYR A 586 11.46 -12.83 -9.28
CA TYR A 586 11.07 -13.52 -10.50
C TYR A 586 10.30 -14.82 -10.20
N CYS A 587 9.51 -15.28 -11.16
CA CYS A 587 8.77 -16.55 -11.09
C CYS A 587 8.85 -17.32 -12.41
N LEU A 588 8.59 -18.63 -12.33
CA LEU A 588 8.32 -19.46 -13.50
C LEU A 588 6.82 -19.48 -13.76
N GLU A 589 6.40 -19.28 -15.02
CA GLU A 589 5.06 -19.61 -15.49
C GLU A 589 5.11 -20.80 -16.46
N SER A 590 4.10 -21.67 -16.43
CA SER A 590 4.04 -22.84 -17.32
C SER A 590 3.91 -22.49 -18.80
N VAL A 591 3.51 -21.27 -19.13
CA VAL A 591 3.40 -20.81 -20.53
C VAL A 591 4.76 -20.59 -21.18
N ASP A 592 5.82 -20.38 -20.39
CA ASP A 592 7.19 -20.13 -20.87
C ASP A 592 8.09 -21.36 -20.75
N ASN A 593 7.61 -22.43 -20.11
CA ASN A 593 8.44 -23.56 -19.68
C ASN A 593 7.72 -24.88 -20.00
N SER A 594 8.36 -25.74 -20.79
CA SER A 594 7.82 -27.05 -21.18
C SER A 594 7.87 -28.11 -20.07
N LYS A 595 8.74 -27.91 -19.07
CA LYS A 595 8.89 -28.79 -17.90
C LYS A 595 7.86 -28.50 -16.82
N ASP A 596 7.69 -29.45 -15.91
CA ASP A 596 6.97 -29.23 -14.66
C ASP A 596 7.73 -28.22 -13.78
N ILE A 597 7.27 -26.98 -13.81
CA ILE A 597 7.86 -25.87 -13.05
C ILE A 597 7.77 -26.08 -11.53
N MET A 598 6.89 -26.95 -11.02
CA MET A 598 6.73 -27.18 -9.57
C MET A 598 7.84 -28.06 -8.97
N SER A 599 8.52 -28.85 -9.81
CA SER A 599 9.52 -29.81 -9.38
C SER A 599 10.93 -29.57 -9.95
N VAL A 600 11.07 -28.59 -10.85
CA VAL A 600 12.32 -28.25 -11.54
C VAL A 600 13.48 -27.97 -10.57
N LYS A 601 14.67 -28.44 -10.97
CA LYS A 601 15.94 -28.18 -10.30
C LYS A 601 16.81 -27.34 -11.22
N VAL A 602 17.28 -26.20 -10.73
CA VAL A 602 17.87 -25.16 -11.58
C VAL A 602 19.40 -25.21 -11.50
N ASN A 603 20.07 -25.09 -12.64
CA ASN A 603 21.51 -24.84 -12.66
C ASN A 603 21.76 -23.34 -12.41
N ALA A 604 22.08 -23.00 -11.16
CA ALA A 604 22.30 -21.63 -10.71
C ALA A 604 23.31 -20.84 -11.56
N GLU A 605 24.41 -21.47 -11.98
CA GLU A 605 25.51 -20.82 -12.71
C GLU A 605 25.11 -20.44 -14.15
N SER A 606 24.03 -21.04 -14.66
CA SER A 606 23.53 -20.76 -16.01
C SER A 606 22.62 -19.53 -16.09
N LEU A 607 22.16 -19.00 -14.96
CA LEU A 607 21.15 -17.93 -14.92
C LEU A 607 21.73 -16.59 -15.38
N LYS A 608 21.12 -16.01 -16.41
CA LYS A 608 21.49 -14.70 -16.97
C LYS A 608 20.26 -13.86 -17.24
N SER A 609 20.34 -12.57 -16.92
CA SER A 609 19.29 -11.60 -17.21
C SER A 609 19.53 -10.90 -18.55
N PHE A 610 18.47 -10.69 -19.31
CA PHE A 610 18.48 -9.82 -20.50
C PHE A 610 17.07 -9.36 -20.84
N CYS A 611 16.97 -8.35 -21.71
CA CYS A 611 15.70 -7.88 -22.23
C CYS A 611 15.22 -8.77 -23.39
N ASP A 612 14.03 -9.35 -23.26
CA ASP A 612 13.34 -10.08 -24.32
C ASP A 612 12.26 -9.21 -24.94
N ALA A 613 12.54 -8.67 -26.13
CA ALA A 613 11.63 -7.81 -26.87
C ALA A 613 10.35 -8.51 -27.35
N THR A 614 10.33 -9.86 -27.39
CA THR A 614 9.20 -10.63 -27.88
C THR A 614 8.19 -10.98 -26.78
N LEU A 615 8.59 -10.87 -25.52
CA LEU A 615 7.77 -11.23 -24.38
C LEU A 615 7.11 -9.98 -23.79
N MET A 616 5.78 -9.93 -23.79
CA MET A 616 4.99 -8.86 -23.16
C MET A 616 5.46 -7.45 -23.58
N ASP A 617 5.57 -7.20 -24.88
CA ASP A 617 6.00 -5.93 -25.48
C ASP A 617 7.39 -5.43 -25.03
N GLY A 618 8.24 -6.35 -24.55
CA GLY A 618 9.58 -6.07 -24.07
C GLY A 618 9.66 -6.09 -22.54
N THR A 619 10.23 -7.15 -21.98
CA THR A 619 10.52 -7.23 -20.54
C THR A 619 11.87 -7.87 -20.29
N TRP A 620 12.45 -7.56 -19.13
CA TRP A 620 13.60 -8.29 -18.63
C TRP A 620 13.17 -9.67 -18.12
N VAL A 621 13.92 -10.69 -18.53
CA VAL A 621 13.74 -12.08 -18.11
C VAL A 621 15.06 -12.60 -17.55
N ILE A 622 14.98 -13.69 -16.78
CA ILE A 622 16.16 -14.49 -16.44
C ILE A 622 16.02 -15.83 -17.15
N ARG A 623 16.96 -16.18 -18.01
CA ARG A 623 17.02 -17.50 -18.62
C ARG A 623 18.23 -18.27 -18.13
N GLY A 624 18.11 -19.59 -18.13
CA GLY A 624 19.18 -20.52 -17.83
C GLY A 624 18.81 -21.92 -18.25
N LEU A 625 19.40 -22.90 -17.58
CA LEU A 625 19.18 -24.31 -17.79
C LEU A 625 18.72 -24.97 -16.48
N ASP A 626 17.90 -26.01 -16.60
CA ASP A 626 17.75 -26.98 -15.54
C ASP A 626 18.98 -27.90 -15.46
N ILE A 627 19.05 -28.75 -14.43
CA ILE A 627 20.18 -29.68 -14.27
C ILE A 627 20.25 -30.77 -15.35
N SER A 628 19.21 -30.93 -16.18
CA SER A 628 19.19 -31.83 -17.33
C SER A 628 19.64 -31.16 -18.64
N GLY A 629 19.95 -29.85 -18.60
CA GLY A 629 20.40 -29.07 -19.75
C GLY A 629 19.25 -28.46 -20.56
N GLU A 630 18.02 -28.49 -20.07
CA GLU A 630 16.86 -27.94 -20.77
C GLU A 630 16.64 -26.46 -20.42
N PRO A 631 16.23 -25.60 -21.37
CA PRO A 631 16.01 -24.18 -21.11
C PRO A 631 14.91 -23.92 -20.09
N ILE A 632 15.13 -22.92 -19.23
CA ILE A 632 14.14 -22.38 -18.30
C ILE A 632 14.10 -20.86 -18.43
N THR A 633 12.89 -20.29 -18.31
CA THR A 633 12.65 -18.85 -18.39
C THR A 633 11.85 -18.38 -17.19
N PHE A 634 12.43 -17.44 -16.45
CA PHE A 634 11.76 -16.70 -15.39
C PHE A 634 11.35 -15.31 -15.89
N ILE A 635 10.18 -14.87 -15.44
CA ILE A 635 9.66 -13.53 -15.66
C ILE A 635 9.55 -12.78 -14.32
N PRO A 636 9.48 -11.44 -14.31
CA PRO A 636 9.19 -10.68 -13.11
C PRO A 636 7.87 -11.14 -12.48
N TYR A 637 7.87 -11.38 -11.17
CA TYR A 637 6.69 -11.86 -10.44
C TYR A 637 5.48 -10.94 -10.67
N MET A 638 5.67 -9.62 -10.65
CA MET A 638 4.57 -8.68 -10.93
C MET A 638 3.88 -8.87 -12.30
N LEU A 639 4.53 -9.52 -13.26
CA LEU A 639 4.01 -9.73 -14.62
C LEU A 639 3.29 -11.07 -14.82
N TRP A 640 3.29 -11.98 -13.85
CA TRP A 640 2.55 -13.26 -13.97
C TRP A 640 1.05 -13.04 -14.19
N ALA A 641 0.32 -14.02 -14.72
CA ALA A 641 -1.13 -13.95 -14.95
C ALA A 641 -1.60 -12.79 -15.84
N ASN A 642 -0.77 -12.34 -16.78
CA ASN A 642 -1.16 -11.42 -17.88
C ASN A 642 -1.44 -12.16 -19.20
N ARG A 643 -1.37 -13.51 -19.23
CA ARG A 643 -1.46 -14.33 -20.44
C ARG A 643 -2.44 -15.50 -20.28
N GLY A 644 -3.48 -15.31 -19.47
CA GLY A 644 -4.46 -16.32 -19.12
C GLY A 644 -4.03 -17.21 -17.95
N LYS A 645 -4.82 -18.26 -17.71
CA LYS A 645 -4.58 -19.20 -16.60
C LYS A 645 -3.33 -20.05 -16.88
N SER A 646 -2.39 -20.01 -15.95
CA SER A 646 -1.11 -20.72 -16.00
C SER A 646 -0.78 -21.28 -14.62
N GLN A 647 0.04 -22.32 -14.57
CA GLN A 647 0.73 -22.65 -13.32
C GLN A 647 1.83 -21.61 -13.11
N MET A 648 2.12 -21.30 -11.85
CA MET A 648 3.17 -20.34 -11.48
C MET A 648 3.85 -20.77 -10.18
N THR A 649 5.18 -20.61 -10.08
CA THR A 649 5.90 -20.70 -8.80
C THR A 649 7.03 -19.69 -8.72
N VAL A 650 7.19 -19.07 -7.55
CA VAL A 650 8.35 -18.25 -7.18
C VAL A 650 9.55 -19.12 -6.76
N PHE A 651 9.31 -20.37 -6.37
CA PHE A 651 10.32 -21.21 -5.73
C PHE A 651 10.81 -22.35 -6.62
N VAL A 652 12.14 -22.54 -6.64
CA VAL A 652 12.85 -23.60 -7.35
C VAL A 652 13.81 -24.37 -6.43
N LYS A 653 14.25 -25.55 -6.87
CA LYS A 653 15.19 -26.41 -6.12
C LYS A 653 16.63 -26.24 -6.57
#